data_AF-A0A518K982-F1
#
_entry.id   AF-A0A518K982-F1
#
_cell.length_a   1.000
_cell.length_b   1.000
_cell.length_c   1.000
_cell.angle_alpha   90.00
_cell.angle_beta   90.00
_cell.angle_gamma   90.00
#
_symmetry.space_group_name_H-M   'P 1'
#
loop_
_entity.id
_entity.type
_entity.pdbx_description
1 polymer ?
#
loop_
_entity_poly.entity_id
_entity_poly.type
_entity_poly.pdbx_seq_one_letter_code
_entity_poly.pdbx_strand_id
1 'polypeptide(L)'
;MKKLLRCIIETHLAVFLVVSVSPPLLWASSITETHDWEIVARLTGPAGSDSINPTWDVGIGGTDLGFSVNHNGKAYYLFGDTFASDAGAGSGGPDWRKNVMAYSTDFEPSDGITFDGWITRPNGTATQVITPGTAPVTYIPTGGVSVGDNLYVWYMHVSDWNEWTLSHAGLGRWSEGDSQFTIVPDYQFSNPNGGAYSAGHGSQGYGNFGMVAASYRNPLENTSDPHIYLWGTPGGREGGVKLARVLPEQIEDLSAYEYFTGESAGTPQWGSGETSGVKLVDSGVGEMSVMYNEALREWTMMSISGGPAPDIEVRHAENPWGPWSAPKTVVDFADAPGGIYSPYMNPLLVEGGGRTVYFTMSLWDPYDVYLAKATFDIDFETRWDAALSSAAFDANWSHGLPTDEHRTLVDNGGTIRVSAATVMREMVIGSDVSLGGAVQVSPSGSLTIGGGGVVLSRTSTSEAELVVAGGRLEIQADANGAGDMIVGERGPATFTLTAGETRLAGNLTSAVFGSHATIEHSGGTLEAKELLLGGEGQSDYALSSGGVLTARGLMVLARQAGGESTFTQTAGEVALSTASAVPSRIGLVIGERGSAQYTISDGTLDVPGVVWIAGQGGSQGELAIEGGAVRVGGDLVVGQQGQGVLTQSDGTLQVDGRLRVGNGRLEVTGGDLTVGSYQQDTGSTLEFGIGVVEGGDVTVLSTAVLGGDLSLRLLDDHLPSAGESHTLLDAGADLLGAFENIASGDRLETLDGQGSFLVHYGANSPYGADRLVLDAFEIAGLRSDYNGDGLVDAADYTVWRDSFGDPVSRPYDGADGDGNGEIDQADYAIWATNFGASADSDPAHAVPEPSALVVGVAMLLALQVKQR
;
A
#
# COMPACT_ATOMS: atom_id res chain seq x y z
N MET A 1 -52.17 -64.87 20.16
CA MET A 1 -52.84 -63.65 19.66
C MET A 1 -52.59 -62.53 20.66
N LYS A 2 -52.17 -61.35 20.17
CA LYS A 2 -51.60 -60.20 20.89
C LYS A 2 -50.21 -60.42 21.50
N LYS A 3 -49.18 -60.32 20.64
CA LYS A 3 -47.84 -59.74 20.89
C LYS A 3 -46.95 -60.01 19.67
N LEU A 4 -47.03 -59.15 18.66
CA LEU A 4 -46.02 -58.93 17.61
C LEU A 4 -46.54 -57.79 16.73
N LEU A 5 -46.28 -56.57 17.17
CA LEU A 5 -46.50 -55.34 16.43
C LEU A 5 -45.20 -54.52 16.58
N ARG A 6 -44.26 -54.74 15.66
CA ARG A 6 -43.14 -53.86 15.33
C ARG A 6 -42.47 -54.44 14.08
N CYS A 7 -42.25 -53.57 13.09
CA CYS A 7 -41.65 -53.82 11.78
C CYS A 7 -42.63 -54.26 10.67
N ILE A 8 -43.36 -53.28 10.16
CA ILE A 8 -43.88 -53.17 8.78
C ILE A 8 -43.35 -51.76 8.38
N ILE A 9 -42.63 -51.51 7.29
CA ILE A 9 -43.12 -51.46 5.90
C ILE A 9 -41.88 -51.29 4.96
N GLU A 10 -41.75 -52.21 3.98
CA GLU A 10 -41.48 -52.03 2.53
C GLU A 10 -40.34 -51.06 2.10
N THR A 11 -39.23 -51.44 1.45
CA THR A 11 -38.97 -52.09 0.15
C THR A 11 -39.41 -51.31 -1.13
N HIS A 12 -38.41 -50.72 -1.80
CA HIS A 12 -38.24 -50.35 -3.22
C HIS A 12 -38.80 -49.03 -3.83
N LEU A 13 -37.82 -48.21 -4.26
CA LEU A 13 -37.65 -47.53 -5.55
C LEU A 13 -38.54 -46.32 -5.92
N ALA A 14 -37.97 -45.13 -5.78
CA ALA A 14 -38.27 -43.98 -6.65
C ALA A 14 -36.99 -43.17 -6.88
N VAL A 15 -36.63 -43.05 -8.16
CA VAL A 15 -35.59 -42.18 -8.68
C VAL A 15 -35.97 -40.73 -8.33
N PHE A 16 -35.17 -40.05 -7.52
CA PHE A 16 -35.14 -38.59 -7.45
C PHE A 16 -33.89 -38.12 -8.16
N LEU A 17 -34.10 -37.53 -9.32
CA LEU A 17 -33.17 -36.61 -9.96
C LEU A 17 -33.05 -35.40 -9.01
N VAL A 18 -32.04 -35.37 -8.16
CA VAL A 18 -31.66 -34.14 -7.46
C VAL A 18 -30.62 -33.47 -8.32
N VAL A 19 -31.04 -32.39 -8.97
CA VAL A 19 -30.17 -31.40 -9.58
C VAL A 19 -29.23 -30.91 -8.48
N SER A 20 -27.93 -31.13 -8.62
CA SER A 20 -26.92 -30.51 -7.77
C SER A 20 -26.87 -29.02 -8.10
N VAL A 21 -27.72 -28.23 -7.46
CA VAL A 21 -27.43 -26.82 -7.24
C VAL A 21 -26.95 -26.76 -5.79
N SER A 22 -25.64 -26.84 -5.60
CA SER A 22 -25.04 -26.36 -4.37
C SER A 22 -25.11 -24.83 -4.46
N PRO A 23 -25.92 -24.11 -3.68
CA PRO A 23 -25.64 -22.70 -3.50
C PRO A 23 -24.29 -22.59 -2.77
N PRO A 24 -23.38 -21.72 -3.22
CA PRO A 24 -22.12 -21.49 -2.50
C PRO A 24 -22.40 -21.02 -1.06
N LEU A 25 -21.52 -21.41 -0.13
CA LEU A 25 -21.47 -20.85 1.21
C LEU A 25 -21.04 -19.37 1.06
N LEU A 26 -22.00 -18.46 1.13
CA LEU A 26 -21.78 -17.03 1.06
C LEU A 26 -21.39 -16.51 2.45
N TRP A 27 -20.23 -15.88 2.59
CA TRP A 27 -20.03 -14.87 3.62
C TRP A 27 -20.91 -13.68 3.24
N ALA A 28 -22.11 -13.59 3.81
CA ALA A 28 -22.96 -12.42 3.62
C ALA A 28 -22.54 -11.36 4.63
N SER A 29 -21.59 -10.53 4.23
CA SER A 29 -21.40 -9.21 4.81
C SER A 29 -22.58 -8.32 4.45
N SER A 30 -23.02 -7.48 5.37
CA SER A 30 -24.04 -6.50 5.04
C SER A 30 -23.85 -5.24 5.85
N ILE A 31 -24.04 -4.10 5.20
CA ILE A 31 -24.24 -2.85 5.92
C ILE A 31 -25.59 -2.99 6.63
N THR A 32 -25.63 -3.00 7.96
CA THR A 32 -26.85 -3.11 8.77
C THR A 32 -27.44 -1.74 9.08
N GLU A 33 -26.61 -0.78 9.41
CA GLU A 33 -27.00 0.62 9.64
C GLU A 33 -25.91 1.57 9.12
N THR A 34 -26.30 2.83 8.94
CA THR A 34 -25.42 3.94 8.60
C THR A 34 -25.63 5.04 9.63
N HIS A 35 -24.55 5.56 10.21
CA HIS A 35 -24.60 6.53 11.29
C HIS A 35 -23.42 7.51 11.22
N ASP A 36 -23.39 8.46 12.17
CA ASP A 36 -22.34 9.48 12.32
C ASP A 36 -22.02 10.26 11.03
N TRP A 37 -23.05 10.53 10.22
CA TRP A 37 -22.86 11.37 9.07
C TRP A 37 -22.64 12.82 9.50
N GLU A 38 -21.65 13.49 8.90
CA GLU A 38 -21.43 14.92 9.10
C GLU A 38 -20.71 15.55 7.90
N ILE A 39 -20.89 16.86 7.73
CA ILE A 39 -20.03 17.67 6.85
C ILE A 39 -18.72 17.93 7.60
N VAL A 40 -17.62 17.47 7.03
CA VAL A 40 -16.28 17.65 7.56
C VAL A 40 -15.75 19.04 7.20
N ALA A 41 -15.84 19.39 5.92
CA ALA A 41 -15.33 20.66 5.40
C ALA A 41 -16.08 21.11 4.16
N ARG A 42 -16.16 22.44 3.96
CA ARG A 42 -16.57 23.03 2.69
C ARG A 42 -15.36 23.14 1.77
N LEU A 43 -15.38 22.41 0.64
CA LEU A 43 -14.23 22.33 -0.27
C LEU A 43 -14.18 23.47 -1.28
N THR A 44 -15.33 24.03 -1.66
CA THR A 44 -15.42 25.16 -2.59
C THR A 44 -16.32 26.26 -2.05
N GLY A 45 -16.11 27.50 -2.52
CA GLY A 45 -17.02 28.59 -2.17
C GLY A 45 -16.51 29.98 -2.55
N PRO A 46 -17.42 30.97 -2.58
CA PRO A 46 -17.08 32.34 -2.93
C PRO A 46 -16.17 32.99 -1.88
N ALA A 47 -15.58 34.14 -2.22
CA ALA A 47 -14.78 34.93 -1.28
C ALA A 47 -15.55 35.23 0.01
N GLY A 48 -14.91 34.96 1.16
CA GLY A 48 -15.51 35.16 2.47
C GLY A 48 -16.43 34.04 2.95
N SER A 49 -16.55 32.95 2.18
CA SER A 49 -17.08 31.68 2.68
C SER A 49 -16.12 31.02 3.66
N ASP A 50 -16.60 29.97 4.34
CA ASP A 50 -15.84 29.06 5.19
C ASP A 50 -15.15 27.94 4.38
N SER A 51 -14.99 28.11 3.07
CA SER A 51 -14.27 27.14 2.24
C SER A 51 -12.81 27.05 2.66
N ILE A 52 -12.31 25.82 2.85
CA ILE A 52 -10.91 25.58 3.22
C ILE A 52 -9.95 25.83 2.06
N ASN A 53 -10.45 25.80 0.82
CA ASN A 53 -9.65 26.06 -0.37
C ASN A 53 -9.93 27.48 -0.90
N PRO A 54 -8.89 28.22 -1.33
CA PRO A 54 -9.03 29.58 -1.85
C PRO A 54 -9.56 29.59 -3.30
N THR A 55 -10.73 29.00 -3.52
CA THR A 55 -11.29 28.78 -4.87
C THR A 55 -11.61 30.09 -5.60
N TRP A 56 -11.87 31.16 -4.87
CA TRP A 56 -12.04 32.50 -5.43
C TRP A 56 -10.79 33.01 -6.18
N ASP A 57 -9.59 32.65 -5.72
CA ASP A 57 -8.33 33.13 -6.32
C ASP A 57 -8.09 32.54 -7.71
N VAL A 58 -8.66 31.36 -7.98
CA VAL A 58 -8.69 30.73 -9.31
C VAL A 58 -9.97 31.04 -10.08
N GLY A 59 -10.72 32.03 -9.61
CA GLY A 59 -11.94 32.55 -10.22
C GLY A 59 -13.12 31.60 -10.10
N ILE A 60 -13.24 30.81 -9.04
CA ILE A 60 -14.39 29.94 -8.77
C ILE A 60 -15.19 30.55 -7.63
N GLY A 61 -16.41 30.98 -7.93
CA GLY A 61 -17.37 31.49 -6.93
C GLY A 61 -18.50 30.54 -6.61
N GLY A 62 -18.65 29.46 -7.40
CA GLY A 62 -19.58 28.36 -7.16
C GLY A 62 -19.36 27.26 -8.20
N THR A 63 -19.47 26.00 -7.77
CA THR A 63 -19.26 24.81 -8.60
C THR A 63 -19.89 23.57 -7.98
N ASP A 64 -20.08 22.52 -8.77
CA ASP A 64 -20.68 21.28 -8.31
C ASP A 64 -19.88 20.02 -8.65
N LEU A 65 -20.38 18.87 -8.18
CA LEU A 65 -19.84 17.52 -8.32
C LEU A 65 -18.63 17.23 -7.42
N GLY A 66 -17.42 17.34 -7.97
CA GLY A 66 -16.17 17.07 -7.26
C GLY A 66 -15.80 15.58 -7.17
N PHE A 67 -16.23 14.72 -8.10
CA PHE A 67 -15.75 13.34 -8.09
C PHE A 67 -14.24 13.28 -8.30
N SER A 68 -13.58 12.30 -7.70
CA SER A 68 -12.12 12.19 -7.76
C SER A 68 -11.65 10.90 -8.41
N VAL A 69 -10.49 10.98 -9.07
CA VAL A 69 -9.78 9.84 -9.64
C VAL A 69 -8.33 9.88 -9.15
N ASN A 70 -7.86 8.77 -8.59
CA ASN A 70 -6.47 8.66 -8.15
C ASN A 70 -5.57 8.33 -9.34
N HIS A 71 -4.52 9.10 -9.54
CA HIS A 71 -3.57 8.95 -10.64
C HIS A 71 -2.19 9.47 -10.24
N ASN A 72 -1.15 8.66 -10.43
CA ASN A 72 0.25 9.01 -10.15
C ASN A 72 0.50 9.64 -8.76
N GLY A 73 -0.15 9.11 -7.72
CA GLY A 73 0.02 9.59 -6.34
C GLY A 73 -0.73 10.88 -5.99
N LYS A 74 -1.65 11.34 -6.86
CA LYS A 74 -2.55 12.47 -6.63
C LYS A 74 -4.01 12.06 -6.80
N ALA A 75 -4.91 12.73 -6.11
CA ALA A 75 -6.34 12.72 -6.41
C ALA A 75 -6.67 13.92 -7.32
N TYR A 76 -7.25 13.64 -8.48
CA TYR A 76 -7.75 14.67 -9.40
C TYR A 76 -9.25 14.83 -9.22
N TYR A 77 -9.71 16.02 -8.83
CA TYR A 77 -11.10 16.35 -8.57
C TYR A 77 -11.70 17.04 -9.79
N LEU A 78 -12.72 16.43 -10.37
CA LEU A 78 -13.44 16.98 -11.52
C LEU A 78 -14.79 17.54 -11.10
N PHE A 79 -15.00 18.78 -11.50
CA PHE A 79 -16.20 19.56 -11.19
C PHE A 79 -17.07 19.75 -12.43
N GLY A 80 -18.36 20.01 -12.22
CA GLY A 80 -19.32 20.30 -13.26
C GLY A 80 -19.40 21.79 -13.60
N ASP A 81 -20.60 22.34 -13.65
CA ASP A 81 -20.83 23.72 -14.04
C ASP A 81 -20.20 24.68 -13.01
N THR A 82 -19.30 25.55 -13.47
CA THR A 82 -18.46 26.42 -12.63
C THR A 82 -18.56 27.87 -13.05
N PHE A 83 -18.77 28.77 -12.08
CA PHE A 83 -18.97 30.20 -12.32
C PHE A 83 -17.94 31.06 -11.58
N ALA A 84 -17.62 32.24 -12.12
CA ALA A 84 -16.67 33.17 -11.49
C ALA A 84 -17.29 34.10 -10.44
N SER A 85 -18.61 34.05 -10.25
CA SER A 85 -19.31 34.72 -9.16
C SER A 85 -19.94 33.70 -8.23
N ASP A 86 -20.35 34.15 -7.05
CA ASP A 86 -21.31 33.42 -6.22
C ASP A 86 -22.53 33.05 -7.08
N ALA A 87 -22.77 31.75 -7.23
CA ALA A 87 -23.78 31.20 -8.13
C ALA A 87 -25.16 31.05 -7.45
N GLY A 88 -25.22 31.15 -6.11
CA GLY A 88 -26.42 30.81 -5.33
C GLY A 88 -26.98 29.47 -5.79
N ALA A 89 -28.30 29.36 -6.00
CA ALA A 89 -28.97 28.13 -6.42
C ALA A 89 -28.73 27.71 -7.89
N GLY A 90 -27.46 27.58 -8.32
CA GLY A 90 -27.09 27.19 -9.69
C GLY A 90 -27.55 28.18 -10.77
N SER A 91 -27.77 29.45 -10.40
CA SER A 91 -28.52 30.44 -11.20
C SER A 91 -27.79 30.96 -12.43
N GLY A 92 -26.56 30.51 -12.66
CA GLY A 92 -25.66 31.03 -13.68
C GLY A 92 -24.90 32.29 -13.25
N GLY A 93 -23.71 32.47 -13.81
CA GLY A 93 -22.79 33.58 -13.54
C GLY A 93 -21.83 33.86 -14.70
N PRO A 94 -21.00 34.91 -14.62
CA PRO A 94 -19.98 35.20 -15.63
C PRO A 94 -18.91 34.09 -15.67
N ASP A 95 -18.24 33.95 -16.81
CA ASP A 95 -17.21 32.93 -17.08
C ASP A 95 -17.69 31.50 -16.72
N TRP A 96 -18.85 31.12 -17.27
CA TRP A 96 -19.39 29.78 -17.12
C TRP A 96 -18.51 28.76 -17.85
N ARG A 97 -17.71 28.03 -17.06
CA ARG A 97 -16.96 26.85 -17.49
C ARG A 97 -17.79 25.63 -17.18
N LYS A 98 -17.87 24.69 -18.12
CA LYS A 98 -18.73 23.50 -17.98
C LYS A 98 -18.14 22.40 -17.11
N ASN A 99 -16.86 22.54 -16.80
CA ASN A 99 -16.06 21.66 -15.96
C ASN A 99 -14.76 22.37 -15.67
N VAL A 100 -14.16 22.03 -14.54
CA VAL A 100 -12.80 22.40 -14.14
C VAL A 100 -12.19 21.22 -13.39
N MET A 101 -10.86 21.22 -13.20
CA MET A 101 -10.15 20.15 -12.50
C MET A 101 -9.12 20.71 -11.52
N ALA A 102 -9.21 20.24 -10.27
CA ALA A 102 -8.21 20.43 -9.23
C ALA A 102 -7.41 19.14 -9.02
N TYR A 103 -6.28 19.24 -8.32
CA TYR A 103 -5.53 18.08 -7.85
C TYR A 103 -5.07 18.28 -6.41
N SER A 104 -4.88 17.17 -5.72
CA SER A 104 -4.44 17.12 -4.34
C SER A 104 -3.55 15.91 -4.07
N THR A 105 -2.57 16.11 -3.21
CA THR A 105 -1.76 15.09 -2.55
C THR A 105 -2.19 14.88 -1.09
N ASP A 106 -3.20 15.61 -0.65
CA ASP A 106 -3.85 15.48 0.65
C ASP A 106 -4.83 14.30 0.63
N PHE A 107 -4.54 13.30 1.45
CA PHE A 107 -5.34 12.10 1.64
C PHE A 107 -5.73 11.91 3.11
N GLU A 108 -5.72 12.98 3.91
CA GLU A 108 -6.18 12.96 5.31
C GLU A 108 -7.59 13.56 5.39
N PRO A 109 -8.64 12.78 5.06
CA PRO A 109 -9.98 13.36 4.90
C PRO A 109 -10.63 13.80 6.23
N SER A 110 -10.02 13.49 7.38
CA SER A 110 -10.59 13.78 8.70
C SER A 110 -10.57 15.27 9.07
N ASP A 111 -9.69 16.07 8.47
CA ASP A 111 -9.61 17.53 8.67
C ASP A 111 -10.05 18.37 7.45
N GLY A 112 -10.44 17.70 6.36
CA GLY A 112 -10.84 18.29 5.09
C GLY A 112 -10.04 17.71 3.94
N ILE A 113 -10.10 18.36 2.77
CA ILE A 113 -9.16 18.08 1.67
C ILE A 113 -8.69 19.42 1.11
N THR A 114 -7.39 19.67 1.20
CA THR A 114 -6.75 20.83 0.60
C THR A 114 -6.38 20.56 -0.86
N PHE A 115 -6.53 21.54 -1.75
CA PHE A 115 -6.13 21.43 -3.15
C PHE A 115 -4.76 22.05 -3.37
N ASP A 116 -3.81 21.26 -3.87
CA ASP A 116 -2.46 21.72 -4.23
C ASP A 116 -2.49 22.66 -5.43
N GLY A 117 -3.48 22.50 -6.31
CA GLY A 117 -3.62 23.37 -7.46
C GLY A 117 -4.77 23.00 -8.39
N TRP A 118 -4.82 23.74 -9.49
CA TRP A 118 -5.84 23.65 -10.52
C TRP A 118 -5.19 23.57 -11.89
N ILE A 119 -5.86 22.93 -12.84
CA ILE A 119 -5.50 23.12 -14.25
C ILE A 119 -5.96 24.52 -14.65
N THR A 120 -5.02 25.38 -15.06
CA THR A 120 -5.25 26.82 -15.20
C THR A 120 -5.04 27.33 -16.62
N ARG A 121 -5.68 28.47 -16.90
CA ARG A 121 -5.38 29.33 -18.04
C ARG A 121 -4.10 30.13 -17.75
N PRO A 122 -3.47 30.76 -18.76
CA PRO A 122 -2.29 31.60 -18.54
C PRO A 122 -2.46 32.76 -17.54
N ASN A 123 -3.70 33.15 -17.23
CA ASN A 123 -4.00 34.20 -16.25
C ASN A 123 -4.19 33.67 -14.81
N GLY A 124 -3.94 32.38 -14.56
CA GLY A 124 -4.07 31.74 -13.24
C GLY A 124 -5.49 31.28 -12.86
N THR A 125 -6.50 31.58 -13.65
CA THR A 125 -7.87 31.09 -13.39
C THR A 125 -8.04 29.64 -13.83
N ALA A 126 -8.86 28.85 -13.14
CA ALA A 126 -9.13 27.46 -13.51
C ALA A 126 -9.69 27.39 -14.94
N THR A 127 -9.14 26.49 -15.74
CA THR A 127 -9.52 26.30 -17.15
C THR A 127 -10.60 25.25 -17.29
N GLN A 128 -11.37 25.36 -18.37
CA GLN A 128 -12.24 24.27 -18.79
C GLN A 128 -11.43 23.18 -19.47
N VAL A 129 -11.54 21.95 -18.96
CA VAL A 129 -10.64 20.85 -19.32
C VAL A 129 -11.23 19.91 -20.38
N ILE A 130 -12.55 19.73 -20.46
CA ILE A 130 -13.22 18.92 -21.48
C ILE A 130 -13.92 19.86 -22.46
N THR A 131 -13.70 19.74 -23.77
CA THR A 131 -14.32 20.62 -24.80
C THR A 131 -14.61 19.87 -26.11
N PRO A 132 -15.72 19.11 -26.21
CA PRO A 132 -16.01 18.25 -27.37
C PRO A 132 -16.55 18.93 -28.63
N GLY A 133 -16.75 20.25 -28.61
CA GLY A 133 -17.20 21.01 -29.79
C GLY A 133 -18.42 21.90 -29.52
N THR A 134 -19.10 22.33 -30.58
CA THR A 134 -20.15 23.37 -30.51
C THR A 134 -21.57 22.84 -30.36
N ALA A 135 -22.39 23.59 -29.60
CA ALA A 135 -23.84 23.47 -29.37
C ALA A 135 -24.41 22.58 -28.22
N PRO A 136 -23.68 22.24 -27.14
CA PRO A 136 -24.29 21.84 -25.87
C PRO A 136 -24.76 23.04 -25.05
N VAL A 137 -25.73 22.80 -24.17
CA VAL A 137 -25.98 23.67 -23.02
C VAL A 137 -24.84 23.53 -22.01
N THR A 138 -24.39 22.30 -21.74
CA THR A 138 -23.19 21.98 -20.94
C THR A 138 -22.61 20.61 -21.30
N TYR A 139 -21.41 20.28 -20.82
CA TYR A 139 -20.86 18.92 -20.81
C TYR A 139 -20.20 18.66 -19.47
N ILE A 140 -20.70 17.63 -18.80
CA ILE A 140 -20.44 17.38 -17.38
C ILE A 140 -19.70 16.06 -17.24
N PRO A 141 -18.55 16.02 -16.55
CA PRO A 141 -17.87 14.77 -16.28
C PRO A 141 -18.69 13.98 -15.25
N THR A 142 -18.81 12.66 -15.45
CA THR A 142 -19.72 11.81 -14.66
C THR A 142 -19.00 10.68 -13.92
N GLY A 143 -17.85 10.24 -14.43
CA GLY A 143 -16.98 9.27 -13.79
C GLY A 143 -15.65 9.14 -14.54
N GLY A 144 -14.66 8.50 -13.94
CA GLY A 144 -13.35 8.34 -14.56
C GLY A 144 -12.47 7.29 -13.90
N VAL A 145 -11.41 6.89 -14.59
CA VAL A 145 -10.43 5.88 -14.17
C VAL A 145 -9.02 6.26 -14.64
N SER A 146 -8.02 5.80 -13.89
CA SER A 146 -6.61 5.88 -14.28
C SER A 146 -6.19 4.60 -15.00
N VAL A 147 -5.67 4.71 -16.23
CA VAL A 147 -5.18 3.56 -17.02
C VAL A 147 -3.86 3.94 -17.69
N GLY A 148 -2.78 3.25 -17.29
CA GLY A 148 -1.42 3.62 -17.69
C GLY A 148 -1.11 5.06 -17.30
N ASP A 149 -0.51 5.82 -18.22
CA ASP A 149 -0.14 7.23 -18.01
C ASP A 149 -1.30 8.22 -18.27
N ASN A 150 -2.54 7.74 -18.32
CA ASN A 150 -3.68 8.58 -18.68
C ASN A 150 -4.84 8.48 -17.69
N LEU A 151 -5.51 9.61 -17.49
CA LEU A 151 -6.87 9.67 -16.98
C LEU A 151 -7.87 9.53 -18.13
N TYR A 152 -8.84 8.65 -17.94
CA TYR A 152 -10.00 8.51 -18.82
C TYR A 152 -11.25 8.97 -18.07
N VAL A 153 -11.97 9.92 -18.65
CA VAL A 153 -13.15 10.53 -18.03
C VAL A 153 -14.33 10.48 -19.00
N TRP A 154 -15.43 9.89 -18.54
CA TRP A 154 -16.71 9.94 -19.24
C TRP A 154 -17.44 11.24 -18.93
N TYR A 155 -18.02 11.82 -19.96
CA TYR A 155 -18.81 13.04 -19.84
C TYR A 155 -20.17 12.89 -20.52
N MET A 156 -21.19 13.52 -19.94
CA MET A 156 -22.48 13.70 -20.59
C MET A 156 -22.49 14.98 -21.41
N HIS A 157 -23.03 14.95 -22.63
CA HIS A 157 -23.21 16.14 -23.46
C HIS A 157 -24.67 16.59 -23.44
N VAL A 158 -25.00 17.57 -22.60
CA VAL A 158 -26.36 18.03 -22.34
C VAL A 158 -26.81 19.03 -23.41
N SER A 159 -27.92 18.73 -24.09
CA SER A 159 -28.54 19.60 -25.10
C SER A 159 -29.74 20.39 -24.60
N ASP A 160 -30.41 19.96 -23.52
CA ASP A 160 -31.53 20.70 -22.90
C ASP A 160 -31.68 20.32 -21.41
N TRP A 161 -31.82 21.30 -20.52
CA TRP A 161 -32.03 21.07 -19.09
C TRP A 161 -33.50 20.82 -18.72
N ASN A 162 -34.47 21.22 -19.55
CA ASN A 162 -35.89 21.11 -19.20
C ASN A 162 -36.36 19.65 -19.05
N GLU A 163 -35.76 18.75 -19.83
CA GLU A 163 -35.97 17.29 -19.75
C GLU A 163 -34.63 16.55 -19.54
N TRP A 164 -33.60 17.25 -19.07
CA TRP A 164 -32.22 16.74 -18.91
C TRP A 164 -31.75 15.88 -20.09
N THR A 165 -31.94 16.42 -21.29
CA THR A 165 -31.71 15.74 -22.55
C THR A 165 -30.24 15.75 -22.92
N LEU A 166 -29.67 14.56 -23.13
CA LEU A 166 -28.32 14.39 -23.65
C LEU A 166 -28.36 14.24 -25.17
N SER A 167 -27.32 14.69 -25.85
CA SER A 167 -27.11 14.32 -27.26
C SER A 167 -26.34 13.01 -27.39
N HIS A 168 -25.37 12.80 -26.49
CA HIS A 168 -24.58 11.60 -26.30
C HIS A 168 -23.86 11.69 -24.93
N ALA A 169 -23.21 10.60 -24.52
CA ALA A 169 -22.11 10.61 -23.57
C ALA A 169 -20.83 10.14 -24.27
N GLY A 170 -19.72 10.80 -23.99
CA GLY A 170 -18.43 10.55 -24.64
C GLY A 170 -17.31 10.26 -23.64
N LEU A 171 -16.11 10.04 -24.15
CA LEU A 171 -14.90 9.74 -23.38
C LEU A 171 -13.80 10.75 -23.72
N GLY A 172 -13.14 11.29 -22.70
CA GLY A 172 -11.93 12.09 -22.82
C GLY A 172 -10.72 11.35 -22.23
N ARG A 173 -9.55 11.53 -22.84
CA ARG A 173 -8.25 11.08 -22.36
C ARG A 173 -7.36 12.27 -22.01
N TRP A 174 -6.67 12.23 -20.88
CA TRP A 174 -5.76 13.28 -20.42
C TRP A 174 -4.48 12.68 -19.86
N SER A 175 -3.34 13.31 -20.13
CA SER A 175 -2.04 12.97 -19.53
C SER A 175 -1.57 14.10 -18.62
N GLU A 176 -0.76 13.76 -17.61
CA GLU A 176 -0.25 14.76 -16.67
C GLU A 176 0.54 15.87 -17.38
N GLY A 177 0.15 17.11 -17.11
CA GLY A 177 0.69 18.32 -17.77
C GLY A 177 -0.17 18.86 -18.92
N ASP A 178 -1.17 18.11 -19.40
CA ASP A 178 -2.09 18.61 -20.41
C ASP A 178 -3.02 19.68 -19.84
N SER A 179 -3.34 20.68 -20.66
CA SER A 179 -4.29 21.74 -20.30
C SER A 179 -5.75 21.38 -20.59
N GLN A 180 -5.99 20.34 -21.38
CA GLN A 180 -7.31 19.84 -21.77
C GLN A 180 -7.30 18.33 -22.04
N PHE A 181 -8.45 17.68 -21.86
CA PHE A 181 -8.70 16.32 -22.31
C PHE A 181 -8.77 16.28 -23.84
N THR A 182 -8.10 15.30 -24.42
CA THR A 182 -8.29 14.87 -25.81
C THR A 182 -9.55 14.02 -25.89
N ILE A 183 -10.54 14.44 -26.68
CA ILE A 183 -11.78 13.67 -26.85
C ILE A 183 -11.51 12.45 -27.72
N VAL A 184 -11.92 11.27 -27.25
CA VAL A 184 -11.76 10.01 -27.97
C VAL A 184 -12.72 10.02 -29.18
N PRO A 185 -12.20 9.95 -30.42
CA PRO A 185 -13.03 9.93 -31.62
C PRO A 185 -13.95 8.71 -31.64
N ASP A 186 -15.15 8.88 -32.20
CA ASP A 186 -16.14 7.80 -32.42
C ASP A 186 -16.65 7.07 -31.15
N TYR A 187 -16.23 7.48 -29.94
CA TYR A 187 -16.77 6.99 -28.67
C TYR A 187 -18.01 7.80 -28.27
N GLN A 188 -19.21 7.28 -28.56
CA GLN A 188 -20.46 7.93 -28.21
C GLN A 188 -21.54 6.94 -27.77
N PHE A 189 -21.86 6.90 -26.48
CA PHE A 189 -23.13 6.37 -26.02
C PHE A 189 -24.24 7.33 -26.48
N SER A 190 -25.16 6.84 -27.30
CA SER A 190 -26.24 7.64 -27.89
C SER A 190 -27.50 6.80 -27.98
N ASN A 191 -28.64 7.42 -28.28
CA ASN A 191 -29.90 6.70 -28.36
C ASN A 191 -29.82 5.64 -29.48
N PRO A 192 -29.85 4.33 -29.16
CA PRO A 192 -29.70 3.27 -30.17
C PRO A 192 -30.85 3.22 -31.17
N ASN A 193 -31.98 3.90 -30.89
CA ASN A 193 -33.13 4.02 -31.78
C ASN A 193 -33.20 5.37 -32.53
N GLY A 194 -32.21 6.25 -32.35
CA GLY A 194 -32.15 7.59 -32.94
C GLY A 194 -33.01 8.64 -32.20
N GLY A 195 -32.57 9.91 -32.23
CA GLY A 195 -33.24 11.02 -31.53
C GLY A 195 -32.51 11.44 -30.24
N ALA A 196 -33.06 12.43 -29.53
CA ALA A 196 -32.45 13.00 -28.32
C ALA A 196 -32.59 12.05 -27.10
N TYR A 197 -31.65 12.13 -26.17
CA TYR A 197 -31.50 11.24 -25.00
C TYR A 197 -32.17 11.90 -23.77
N SER A 198 -33.51 12.00 -23.72
CA SER A 198 -34.19 12.73 -22.64
C SER A 198 -34.51 11.88 -21.42
N ALA A 199 -34.45 12.52 -20.24
CA ALA A 199 -34.91 11.96 -18.98
C ALA A 199 -36.44 12.06 -18.93
N GLY A 200 -37.15 10.96 -19.16
CA GLY A 200 -38.61 11.01 -19.08
C GLY A 200 -39.36 9.73 -19.36
N HIS A 201 -39.69 9.00 -18.30
CA HIS A 201 -40.93 8.23 -18.13
C HIS A 201 -41.23 7.13 -19.18
N GLY A 202 -40.66 5.95 -18.95
CA GLY A 202 -41.29 4.69 -19.37
C GLY A 202 -40.70 4.03 -20.61
N SER A 203 -40.09 2.86 -20.39
CA SER A 203 -40.22 1.64 -21.22
C SER A 203 -40.03 1.68 -22.75
N GLN A 204 -39.43 2.71 -23.36
CA GLN A 204 -39.26 2.77 -24.82
C GLN A 204 -37.87 3.30 -25.25
N GLY A 205 -36.86 2.42 -25.32
CA GLY A 205 -35.80 2.55 -26.32
C GLY A 205 -34.74 3.67 -26.19
N TYR A 206 -34.39 4.12 -25.00
CA TYR A 206 -33.30 5.10 -24.80
C TYR A 206 -32.07 4.43 -24.20
N GLY A 207 -30.88 4.97 -24.47
CA GLY A 207 -29.64 4.37 -23.98
C GLY A 207 -29.47 4.48 -22.46
N ASN A 208 -28.72 3.56 -21.88
CA ASN A 208 -28.09 3.64 -20.56
C ASN A 208 -26.64 4.12 -20.73
N PHE A 209 -25.93 4.52 -19.67
CA PHE A 209 -24.57 5.09 -19.77
C PHE A 209 -24.52 6.56 -20.25
N GLY A 210 -25.61 7.31 -20.04
CA GLY A 210 -25.60 8.77 -20.14
C GLY A 210 -24.81 9.42 -18.99
N MET A 211 -24.88 8.82 -17.80
CA MET A 211 -23.99 9.08 -16.67
C MET A 211 -23.40 7.76 -16.21
N VAL A 212 -22.15 7.76 -15.76
CA VAL A 212 -21.46 6.51 -15.37
C VAL A 212 -20.69 6.65 -14.07
N ALA A 213 -20.69 5.60 -13.27
CA ALA A 213 -19.61 5.32 -12.33
C ALA A 213 -18.70 4.27 -12.98
N ALA A 214 -17.39 4.49 -12.91
CA ALA A 214 -16.40 3.56 -13.43
C ALA A 214 -15.44 3.17 -12.31
N SER A 215 -15.19 1.87 -12.19
CA SER A 215 -14.30 1.35 -11.17
C SER A 215 -13.76 0.00 -11.61
N TYR A 216 -12.62 -0.37 -11.04
CA TYR A 216 -12.04 -1.69 -11.21
C TYR A 216 -11.52 -2.13 -9.86
N ARG A 217 -11.47 -3.44 -9.67
CA ARG A 217 -10.93 -3.99 -8.44
C ARG A 217 -9.42 -3.81 -8.45
N ASN A 218 -8.85 -3.33 -7.35
CA ASN A 218 -7.44 -2.95 -7.29
C ASN A 218 -6.56 -4.13 -7.77
N PRO A 219 -5.62 -3.92 -8.71
CA PRO A 219 -4.73 -4.98 -9.17
C PRO A 219 -3.87 -5.61 -8.06
N LEU A 220 -3.77 -4.99 -6.88
CA LEU A 220 -3.15 -5.58 -5.68
C LEU A 220 -3.97 -6.71 -5.04
N GLU A 221 -5.24 -6.90 -5.41
CA GLU A 221 -6.12 -7.96 -4.85
C GLU A 221 -6.23 -9.21 -5.75
N ASN A 222 -5.50 -9.24 -6.87
CA ASN A 222 -5.43 -10.38 -7.79
C ASN A 222 -6.82 -10.94 -8.16
N THR A 223 -7.62 -10.10 -8.83
CA THR A 223 -8.80 -10.59 -9.55
C THR A 223 -8.34 -11.27 -10.85
N SER A 224 -8.85 -12.47 -11.12
CA SER A 224 -8.79 -13.10 -12.44
C SER A 224 -9.52 -12.31 -13.53
N ASP A 225 -10.16 -11.20 -13.14
CA ASP A 225 -10.94 -10.31 -13.97
C ASP A 225 -10.25 -8.94 -14.07
N PRO A 226 -9.59 -8.64 -15.21
CA PRO A 226 -8.89 -7.37 -15.43
C PRO A 226 -9.81 -6.25 -15.94
N HIS A 227 -11.13 -6.48 -16.05
CA HIS A 227 -12.01 -5.51 -16.67
C HIS A 227 -12.25 -4.27 -15.78
N ILE A 228 -12.43 -3.15 -16.47
CA ILE A 228 -13.02 -1.94 -15.91
C ILE A 228 -14.53 -2.10 -16.00
N TYR A 229 -15.22 -1.91 -14.88
CA TYR A 229 -16.67 -1.97 -14.78
C TYR A 229 -17.25 -0.57 -14.86
N LEU A 230 -18.30 -0.43 -15.67
CA LEU A 230 -19.07 0.79 -15.85
C LEU A 230 -20.50 0.53 -15.42
N TRP A 231 -20.93 1.16 -14.33
CA TRP A 231 -22.34 1.25 -13.99
C TRP A 231 -22.87 2.50 -14.67
N GLY A 232 -23.90 2.35 -15.50
CA GLY A 232 -24.47 3.45 -16.25
C GLY A 232 -25.92 3.68 -15.91
N THR A 233 -26.36 4.93 -15.91
CA THR A 233 -27.76 5.35 -15.88
C THR A 233 -28.10 6.13 -17.16
N PRO A 234 -29.39 6.30 -17.50
CA PRO A 234 -29.83 7.32 -18.45
C PRO A 234 -29.50 8.74 -17.97
N GLY A 235 -29.82 9.77 -18.75
CA GLY A 235 -29.83 11.15 -18.24
C GLY A 235 -30.85 11.32 -17.10
N GLY A 236 -30.53 12.20 -16.15
CA GLY A 236 -31.37 12.50 -14.98
C GLY A 236 -31.39 11.43 -13.88
N ARG A 237 -32.24 11.63 -12.86
CA ARG A 237 -32.20 10.84 -11.59
C ARG A 237 -33.27 9.75 -11.46
N GLU A 238 -34.12 9.61 -12.46
CA GLU A 238 -35.26 8.67 -12.43
C GLU A 238 -34.95 7.30 -13.05
N GLY A 239 -33.79 7.18 -13.70
CA GLY A 239 -33.36 5.99 -14.42
C GLY A 239 -32.87 4.85 -13.53
N GLY A 240 -32.69 3.67 -14.13
CA GLY A 240 -32.11 2.49 -13.46
C GLY A 240 -30.68 2.22 -13.93
N VAL A 241 -29.96 1.40 -13.18
CA VAL A 241 -28.55 1.09 -13.43
C VAL A 241 -28.42 -0.14 -14.34
N LYS A 242 -27.58 -0.06 -15.36
CA LYS A 242 -27.07 -1.21 -16.12
C LYS A 242 -25.55 -1.27 -16.00
N LEU A 243 -24.98 -2.44 -16.30
CA LEU A 243 -23.54 -2.67 -16.22
C LEU A 243 -22.96 -2.98 -17.59
N ALA A 244 -21.82 -2.35 -17.86
CA ALA A 244 -20.92 -2.73 -18.93
C ALA A 244 -19.53 -3.01 -18.35
N ARG A 245 -18.68 -3.68 -19.12
CA ARG A 245 -17.27 -3.85 -18.81
C ARG A 245 -16.41 -3.78 -20.06
N VAL A 246 -15.14 -3.44 -19.89
CA VAL A 246 -14.16 -3.37 -20.98
C VAL A 246 -12.77 -3.72 -20.45
N LEU A 247 -11.89 -4.27 -21.30
CA LEU A 247 -10.48 -4.40 -20.97
C LEU A 247 -9.78 -3.03 -20.98
N PRO A 248 -8.83 -2.75 -20.07
CA PRO A 248 -8.13 -1.46 -20.00
C PRO A 248 -7.51 -1.02 -21.32
N GLU A 249 -6.91 -1.95 -22.07
CA GLU A 249 -6.28 -1.70 -23.37
C GLU A 249 -7.28 -1.42 -24.51
N GLN A 250 -8.57 -1.65 -24.27
CA GLN A 250 -9.66 -1.43 -25.24
C GLN A 250 -10.61 -0.29 -24.83
N ILE A 251 -10.27 0.48 -23.80
CA ILE A 251 -11.15 1.52 -23.22
C ILE A 251 -11.60 2.58 -24.25
N GLU A 252 -10.81 2.85 -25.29
CA GLU A 252 -11.16 3.80 -26.35
C GLU A 252 -12.07 3.21 -27.45
N ASP A 253 -12.25 1.88 -27.50
CA ASP A 253 -13.07 1.19 -28.51
C ASP A 253 -14.43 0.81 -27.93
N LEU A 254 -15.45 1.63 -28.22
CA LEU A 254 -16.83 1.38 -27.75
C LEU A 254 -17.40 0.04 -28.23
N SER A 255 -16.89 -0.52 -29.34
CA SER A 255 -17.34 -1.82 -29.86
C SER A 255 -16.82 -3.02 -29.06
N ALA A 256 -15.78 -2.82 -28.24
CA ALA A 256 -15.22 -3.83 -27.36
C ALA A 256 -15.98 -3.96 -26.02
N TYR A 257 -16.93 -3.06 -25.74
CA TYR A 257 -17.69 -3.08 -24.50
C TYR A 257 -18.68 -4.24 -24.45
N GLU A 258 -18.68 -4.93 -23.30
CA GLU A 258 -19.56 -6.04 -23.00
C GLU A 258 -20.63 -5.60 -21.99
N TYR A 259 -21.89 -5.95 -22.22
CA TYR A 259 -23.02 -5.51 -21.41
C TYR A 259 -23.63 -6.67 -20.64
N PHE A 260 -23.90 -6.50 -19.34
CA PHE A 260 -24.41 -7.56 -18.50
C PHE A 260 -25.85 -7.92 -18.88
N THR A 261 -26.09 -9.18 -19.25
CA THR A 261 -27.39 -9.68 -19.73
C THR A 261 -28.13 -10.54 -18.71
N GLY A 262 -27.55 -10.73 -17.52
CA GLY A 262 -28.06 -11.58 -16.46
C GLY A 262 -27.07 -12.66 -16.08
N GLU A 263 -27.50 -13.56 -15.22
CA GLU A 263 -26.67 -14.64 -14.69
C GLU A 263 -27.26 -16.01 -15.07
N SER A 264 -26.39 -16.97 -15.37
CA SER A 264 -26.78 -18.36 -15.60
C SER A 264 -25.92 -19.27 -14.73
N ALA A 265 -26.58 -19.97 -13.79
CA ALA A 265 -25.93 -20.93 -12.89
C ALA A 265 -24.67 -20.39 -12.16
N GLY A 266 -24.74 -19.20 -11.56
CA GLY A 266 -23.59 -18.61 -10.86
C GLY A 266 -22.66 -17.77 -11.74
N THR A 267 -22.84 -17.77 -13.07
CA THR A 267 -21.90 -17.14 -14.00
C THR A 267 -22.52 -15.95 -14.73
N PRO A 268 -21.89 -14.75 -14.70
CA PRO A 268 -22.40 -13.59 -15.41
C PRO A 268 -22.36 -13.79 -16.92
N GLN A 269 -23.43 -13.37 -17.60
CA GLN A 269 -23.57 -13.45 -19.05
C GLN A 269 -23.42 -12.06 -19.66
N TRP A 270 -22.71 -11.97 -20.78
CA TRP A 270 -22.34 -10.71 -21.42
C TRP A 270 -22.78 -10.68 -22.89
N GLY A 271 -23.35 -9.56 -23.31
CA GLY A 271 -23.79 -9.29 -24.67
C GLY A 271 -23.00 -8.15 -25.30
N SER A 272 -22.94 -8.11 -26.64
CA SER A 272 -22.13 -7.13 -27.39
C SER A 272 -22.85 -5.82 -27.70
N GLY A 273 -24.03 -5.57 -27.11
CA GLY A 273 -24.84 -4.40 -27.44
C GLY A 273 -25.61 -3.87 -26.24
N GLU A 274 -25.65 -2.56 -26.11
CA GLU A 274 -26.22 -1.83 -24.97
C GLU A 274 -27.71 -2.18 -24.71
N THR A 275 -28.47 -2.45 -25.77
CA THR A 275 -29.88 -2.85 -25.69
C THR A 275 -30.10 -4.24 -25.09
N SER A 276 -29.07 -5.09 -25.08
CA SER A 276 -29.14 -6.42 -24.45
C SER A 276 -29.00 -6.37 -22.93
N GLY A 277 -28.46 -5.27 -22.39
CA GLY A 277 -28.18 -5.17 -20.96
C GLY A 277 -29.44 -5.15 -20.10
N VAL A 278 -29.41 -5.90 -19.00
CA VAL A 278 -30.48 -5.92 -17.97
C VAL A 278 -30.20 -4.90 -16.87
N LYS A 279 -31.26 -4.43 -16.20
CA LYS A 279 -31.11 -3.51 -15.07
C LYS A 279 -30.65 -4.26 -13.83
N LEU A 280 -29.66 -3.69 -13.13
CA LEU A 280 -29.20 -4.10 -11.80
C LEU A 280 -30.02 -3.44 -10.68
N VAL A 281 -30.43 -2.20 -10.92
CA VAL A 281 -31.31 -1.40 -10.06
C VAL A 281 -32.40 -0.81 -10.95
N ASP A 282 -33.66 -0.96 -10.56
CA ASP A 282 -34.80 -0.73 -11.46
C ASP A 282 -35.04 0.75 -11.82
N SER A 283 -34.85 1.67 -10.87
CA SER A 283 -35.09 3.11 -11.03
C SER A 283 -34.58 3.92 -9.84
N GLY A 284 -34.56 5.25 -9.99
CA GLY A 284 -34.33 6.19 -8.88
C GLY A 284 -32.86 6.28 -8.47
N VAL A 285 -31.95 6.21 -9.44
CA VAL A 285 -30.51 6.42 -9.24
C VAL A 285 -30.08 7.65 -10.04
N GLY A 286 -29.76 8.73 -9.34
CA GLY A 286 -28.97 9.83 -9.86
C GLY A 286 -27.50 9.69 -9.47
N GLU A 287 -26.65 10.54 -10.04
CA GLU A 287 -25.24 10.80 -9.72
C GLU A 287 -24.64 9.81 -8.71
N MET A 288 -23.90 8.82 -9.22
CA MET A 288 -23.45 7.67 -8.44
C MET A 288 -21.94 7.53 -8.45
N SER A 289 -21.41 6.95 -7.37
CA SER A 289 -20.07 6.40 -7.29
C SER A 289 -20.13 4.93 -6.91
N VAL A 290 -19.17 4.16 -7.39
CA VAL A 290 -19.01 2.75 -7.06
C VAL A 290 -17.55 2.48 -6.74
N MET A 291 -17.29 1.86 -5.59
CA MET A 291 -15.96 1.39 -5.22
C MET A 291 -16.06 0.03 -4.55
N TYR A 292 -14.96 -0.72 -4.57
CA TYR A 292 -14.84 -1.88 -3.70
C TYR A 292 -14.52 -1.43 -2.27
N ASN A 293 -15.29 -1.89 -1.29
CA ASN A 293 -15.12 -1.56 0.12
C ASN A 293 -14.41 -2.73 0.82
N GLU A 294 -13.18 -2.49 1.28
CA GLU A 294 -12.30 -3.52 1.84
C GLU A 294 -12.82 -4.07 3.18
N ALA A 295 -13.42 -3.21 4.01
CA ALA A 295 -14.00 -3.61 5.29
C ALA A 295 -15.23 -4.52 5.09
N LEU A 296 -16.03 -4.23 4.07
CA LEU A 296 -17.20 -5.02 3.71
C LEU A 296 -16.83 -6.25 2.86
N ARG A 297 -15.70 -6.22 2.13
CA ARG A 297 -15.34 -7.17 1.07
C ARG A 297 -16.36 -7.26 -0.06
N GLU A 298 -17.02 -6.13 -0.35
CA GLU A 298 -18.06 -6.04 -1.37
C GLU A 298 -17.99 -4.71 -2.12
N TRP A 299 -18.58 -4.68 -3.31
CA TRP A 299 -18.82 -3.45 -4.04
C TRP A 299 -19.86 -2.61 -3.32
N THR A 300 -19.56 -1.33 -3.13
CA THR A 300 -20.45 -0.35 -2.54
C THR A 300 -20.81 0.69 -3.60
N MET A 301 -22.10 0.95 -3.75
CA MET A 301 -22.66 1.97 -4.64
C MET A 301 -23.31 3.05 -3.78
N MET A 302 -22.83 4.28 -3.89
CA MET A 302 -23.44 5.44 -3.27
C MET A 302 -24.07 6.30 -4.35
N SER A 303 -25.32 6.72 -4.14
CA SER A 303 -26.12 7.42 -5.14
C SER A 303 -27.16 8.32 -4.50
N ILE A 304 -27.70 9.26 -5.27
CA ILE A 304 -28.88 10.02 -4.89
C ILE A 304 -30.17 9.32 -5.34
N SER A 305 -31.19 9.29 -4.48
CA SER A 305 -32.49 8.69 -4.83
C SER A 305 -33.30 9.57 -5.81
N GLY A 306 -34.33 9.00 -6.44
CA GLY A 306 -35.24 9.73 -7.33
C GLY A 306 -36.29 10.56 -6.57
N GLY A 307 -36.94 11.49 -7.27
CA GLY A 307 -38.04 12.30 -6.71
C GLY A 307 -37.63 13.68 -6.16
N PRO A 308 -38.60 14.41 -5.57
CA PRO A 308 -38.46 15.84 -5.26
C PRO A 308 -37.68 16.17 -3.98
N ALA A 309 -37.43 15.19 -3.10
CA ALA A 309 -36.65 15.33 -1.88
C ALA A 309 -35.73 14.11 -1.77
N PRO A 310 -34.66 14.07 -2.58
CA PRO A 310 -33.85 12.89 -2.74
C PRO A 310 -32.80 12.76 -1.62
N ASP A 311 -32.63 11.54 -1.14
CA ASP A 311 -31.66 11.16 -0.11
C ASP A 311 -30.35 10.67 -0.75
N ILE A 312 -29.24 10.75 -0.01
CA ILE A 312 -28.04 9.98 -0.35
C ILE A 312 -28.21 8.58 0.22
N GLU A 313 -28.12 7.57 -0.63
CA GLU A 313 -28.28 6.17 -0.28
C GLU A 313 -27.04 5.35 -0.62
N VAL A 314 -26.82 4.27 0.13
CA VAL A 314 -25.79 3.26 -0.14
C VAL A 314 -26.42 1.89 -0.40
N ARG A 315 -25.83 1.14 -1.34
CA ARG A 315 -26.11 -0.27 -1.64
C ARG A 315 -24.80 -1.04 -1.65
N HIS A 316 -24.85 -2.33 -1.34
CA HIS A 316 -23.70 -3.22 -1.46
C HIS A 316 -24.00 -4.47 -2.27
N ALA A 317 -22.97 -5.07 -2.86
CA ALA A 317 -23.04 -6.32 -3.58
C ALA A 317 -21.67 -7.00 -3.61
N GLU A 318 -21.64 -8.32 -3.38
CA GLU A 318 -20.44 -9.15 -3.54
C GLU A 318 -19.82 -9.03 -4.93
N ASN A 319 -20.66 -9.03 -5.97
CA ASN A 319 -20.22 -8.97 -7.36
C ASN A 319 -20.61 -7.63 -8.02
N PRO A 320 -19.87 -7.17 -9.03
CA PRO A 320 -20.21 -5.95 -9.77
C PRO A 320 -21.64 -5.93 -10.34
N TRP A 321 -22.12 -7.12 -10.73
CA TRP A 321 -23.45 -7.35 -11.30
C TRP A 321 -24.53 -7.66 -10.26
N GLY A 322 -24.24 -7.59 -8.97
CA GLY A 322 -25.19 -7.86 -7.90
C GLY A 322 -25.30 -9.34 -7.51
N PRO A 323 -26.41 -9.73 -6.84
CA PRO A 323 -27.57 -8.89 -6.53
C PRO A 323 -27.20 -7.74 -5.58
N TRP A 324 -27.67 -6.54 -5.91
CA TRP A 324 -27.47 -5.37 -5.06
C TRP A 324 -28.45 -5.35 -3.89
N SER A 325 -27.98 -4.94 -2.72
CA SER A 325 -28.79 -4.80 -1.51
C SER A 325 -29.93 -3.80 -1.71
N ALA A 326 -30.91 -3.85 -0.81
CA ALA A 326 -31.83 -2.71 -0.65
C ALA A 326 -31.04 -1.43 -0.27
N PRO A 327 -31.52 -0.24 -0.65
CA PRO A 327 -30.93 1.02 -0.21
C PRO A 327 -30.89 1.18 1.29
N LYS A 328 -29.84 1.84 1.78
CA LYS A 328 -29.78 2.42 3.13
C LYS A 328 -29.48 3.90 3.04
N THR A 329 -30.27 4.72 3.73
CA THR A 329 -30.13 6.18 3.75
C THR A 329 -28.88 6.57 4.53
N VAL A 330 -27.91 7.19 3.86
CA VAL A 330 -26.69 7.74 4.46
C VAL A 330 -26.94 9.17 4.94
N VAL A 331 -27.58 9.99 4.09
CA VAL A 331 -27.95 11.37 4.41
C VAL A 331 -29.40 11.59 4.00
N ASP A 332 -30.25 11.93 4.96
CA ASP A 332 -31.63 12.35 4.72
C ASP A 332 -31.63 13.78 4.18
N PHE A 333 -32.41 14.04 3.12
CA PHE A 333 -32.57 15.36 2.53
C PHE A 333 -32.92 16.45 3.57
N ALA A 334 -33.68 16.11 4.60
CA ALA A 334 -34.09 17.03 5.65
C ALA A 334 -32.94 17.46 6.57
N ASP A 335 -31.90 16.64 6.72
CA ASP A 335 -30.79 16.89 7.63
C ASP A 335 -29.69 17.75 7.00
N ALA A 336 -29.69 17.90 5.67
CA ALA A 336 -28.76 18.73 4.91
C ALA A 336 -29.52 19.76 4.03
N PRO A 337 -30.04 20.85 4.64
CA PRO A 337 -30.80 21.86 3.91
C PRO A 337 -29.94 22.56 2.86
N GLY A 338 -30.52 22.82 1.70
CA GLY A 338 -29.83 23.40 0.56
C GLY A 338 -29.79 22.49 -0.67
N GLY A 339 -30.34 21.27 -0.58
CA GLY A 339 -30.50 20.37 -1.73
C GLY A 339 -29.25 19.55 -2.01
N ILE A 340 -29.16 18.37 -1.39
CA ILE A 340 -28.05 17.43 -1.54
C ILE A 340 -28.02 16.77 -2.92
N TYR A 341 -26.81 16.51 -3.44
CA TYR A 341 -26.57 15.69 -4.62
C TYR A 341 -25.09 15.32 -4.77
N SER A 342 -24.80 14.46 -5.76
CA SER A 342 -23.43 14.10 -6.18
C SER A 342 -22.55 13.45 -5.11
N PRO A 343 -23.01 12.36 -4.46
CA PRO A 343 -22.22 11.64 -3.48
C PRO A 343 -21.12 10.79 -4.15
N TYR A 344 -19.90 11.32 -4.21
CA TYR A 344 -18.77 10.62 -4.83
C TYR A 344 -17.76 10.12 -3.79
N MET A 345 -17.70 8.81 -3.64
CA MET A 345 -16.70 8.11 -2.82
C MET A 345 -15.34 8.03 -3.55
N ASN A 346 -14.27 7.90 -2.77
CA ASN A 346 -12.93 7.58 -3.28
C ASN A 346 -12.29 6.49 -2.39
N PRO A 347 -11.72 5.41 -2.96
CA PRO A 347 -11.16 4.29 -2.20
C PRO A 347 -9.95 4.65 -1.33
N LEU A 348 -9.34 5.83 -1.51
CA LEU A 348 -8.27 6.32 -0.64
C LEU A 348 -8.78 7.20 0.51
N LEU A 349 -10.04 7.64 0.48
CA LEU A 349 -10.64 8.53 1.49
C LEU A 349 -11.56 7.72 2.41
N VAL A 350 -10.97 6.83 3.19
CA VAL A 350 -11.68 5.90 4.08
C VAL A 350 -10.91 5.66 5.39
N GLU A 351 -11.64 5.36 6.47
CA GLU A 351 -11.06 4.84 7.72
C GLU A 351 -11.59 3.42 8.00
N GLY A 352 -10.82 2.65 8.77
CA GLY A 352 -11.21 1.31 9.16
C GLY A 352 -11.43 0.38 7.95
N GLY A 353 -10.66 0.58 6.87
CA GLY A 353 -10.82 -0.14 5.60
C GLY A 353 -12.10 0.18 4.81
N GLY A 354 -12.85 1.23 5.16
CA GLY A 354 -14.15 1.53 4.56
C GLY A 354 -15.34 1.32 5.50
N ARG A 355 -15.08 1.17 6.81
CA ARG A 355 -16.12 1.35 7.84
C ARG A 355 -16.58 2.80 7.91
N THR A 356 -15.66 3.75 7.88
CA THR A 356 -15.99 5.16 7.65
C THR A 356 -15.62 5.49 6.21
N VAL A 357 -16.56 6.05 5.46
CA VAL A 357 -16.34 6.49 4.08
C VAL A 357 -16.47 8.00 4.03
N TYR A 358 -15.45 8.66 3.46
CA TYR A 358 -15.51 10.06 3.11
C TYR A 358 -15.90 10.20 1.65
N PHE A 359 -16.81 11.13 1.38
CA PHE A 359 -17.33 11.36 0.03
C PHE A 359 -17.55 12.85 -0.18
N THR A 360 -17.32 13.30 -1.41
CA THR A 360 -17.75 14.65 -1.79
C THR A 360 -19.25 14.64 -2.00
N MET A 361 -19.90 15.72 -1.63
CA MET A 361 -21.30 15.99 -1.94
C MET A 361 -21.48 17.47 -2.27
N SER A 362 -22.48 17.80 -3.08
CA SER A 362 -22.82 19.17 -3.42
C SER A 362 -24.12 19.59 -2.76
N LEU A 363 -24.22 20.88 -2.40
CA LEU A 363 -25.47 21.51 -1.98
C LEU A 363 -25.91 22.51 -3.06
N TRP A 364 -27.16 22.42 -3.51
CA TRP A 364 -27.71 23.21 -4.62
C TRP A 364 -27.81 24.70 -4.31
N ASP A 365 -28.36 25.08 -3.16
CA ASP A 365 -28.61 26.48 -2.77
C ASP A 365 -27.33 27.32 -2.60
N PRO A 366 -26.26 26.84 -1.94
CA PRO A 366 -24.96 27.53 -1.97
C PRO A 366 -24.18 27.24 -3.25
N TYR A 367 -24.50 26.14 -3.94
CA TYR A 367 -23.84 25.64 -5.15
C TYR A 367 -22.34 25.47 -4.99
N ASP A 368 -22.01 24.64 -4.01
CA ASP A 368 -20.66 24.31 -3.59
C ASP A 368 -20.51 22.84 -3.25
N VAL A 369 -19.26 22.39 -3.28
CA VAL A 369 -18.83 21.03 -2.93
C VAL A 369 -18.32 21.00 -1.51
N TYR A 370 -18.74 19.96 -0.79
CA TYR A 370 -18.42 19.67 0.59
C TYR A 370 -17.81 18.28 0.68
N LEU A 371 -16.91 18.08 1.64
CA LEU A 371 -16.50 16.76 2.09
C LEU A 371 -17.41 16.38 3.25
N ALA A 372 -18.04 15.22 3.14
CA ALA A 372 -18.81 14.60 4.21
C ALA A 372 -18.24 13.23 4.52
N LYS A 373 -18.60 12.70 5.68
CA LYS A 373 -18.31 11.33 6.07
C LYS A 373 -19.56 10.63 6.54
N ALA A 374 -19.54 9.31 6.54
CA ALA A 374 -20.51 8.46 7.24
C ALA A 374 -19.87 7.13 7.64
N THR A 375 -20.37 6.55 8.73
CA THR A 375 -19.91 5.26 9.26
C THR A 375 -20.93 4.17 8.98
N PHE A 376 -20.45 3.00 8.58
CA PHE A 376 -21.24 1.81 8.28
C PHE A 376 -21.07 0.79 9.38
N ASP A 377 -22.19 0.43 10.01
CA ASP A 377 -22.25 -0.78 10.81
C ASP A 377 -22.30 -1.97 9.87
N ILE A 378 -21.26 -2.79 9.95
CA ILE A 378 -21.10 -3.98 9.12
C ILE A 378 -21.35 -5.19 10.00
N ASP A 379 -22.44 -5.90 9.71
CA ASP A 379 -22.66 -7.23 10.25
C ASP A 379 -22.17 -8.26 9.25
N PHE A 380 -21.53 -9.28 9.78
CA PHE A 380 -21.16 -10.46 9.03
C PHE A 380 -22.18 -11.51 9.47
N GLU A 381 -23.30 -11.61 8.75
CA GLU A 381 -24.37 -12.54 9.13
C GLU A 381 -23.81 -13.97 9.07
N THR A 382 -23.48 -14.53 10.23
CA THR A 382 -23.48 -15.98 10.40
C THR A 382 -24.94 -16.40 10.44
N ARG A 383 -25.47 -17.02 9.38
CA ARG A 383 -26.69 -17.81 9.54
C ARG A 383 -26.39 -18.96 10.50
N TRP A 384 -26.75 -18.83 11.78
CA TRP A 384 -26.80 -19.98 12.68
C TRP A 384 -27.99 -19.92 13.65
N ASP A 385 -28.96 -20.82 13.43
CA ASP A 385 -29.93 -21.21 14.43
C ASP A 385 -29.22 -21.81 15.66
N ALA A 386 -29.58 -21.34 16.84
CA ALA A 386 -29.01 -21.77 18.11
C ALA A 386 -29.05 -23.29 18.33
N ALA A 387 -27.88 -23.94 18.38
CA ALA A 387 -27.68 -25.19 19.14
C ALA A 387 -26.20 -25.56 19.29
N LEU A 388 -25.67 -25.41 20.52
CA LEU A 388 -24.99 -26.45 21.31
C LEU A 388 -23.96 -25.82 22.26
N SER A 389 -24.40 -25.58 23.50
CA SER A 389 -23.50 -25.50 24.65
C SER A 389 -23.22 -26.92 25.15
N SER A 390 -21.97 -27.14 25.57
CA SER A 390 -21.49 -28.29 26.35
C SER A 390 -21.42 -29.66 25.66
N ALA A 391 -20.27 -29.97 25.07
CA ALA A 391 -19.70 -31.32 25.12
C ALA A 391 -18.18 -31.23 24.92
N ALA A 392 -17.41 -31.72 25.89
CA ALA A 392 -15.99 -31.97 25.69
C ALA A 392 -15.86 -33.04 24.59
N PHE A 393 -15.30 -32.66 23.44
CA PHE A 393 -15.15 -33.55 22.29
C PHE A 393 -13.85 -34.35 22.42
N ASP A 394 -13.97 -35.54 23.01
CA ASP A 394 -12.93 -36.57 23.05
C ASP A 394 -13.49 -37.78 22.26
N ALA A 395 -13.38 -37.76 20.93
CA ALA A 395 -13.85 -38.85 20.07
C ALA A 395 -12.97 -39.04 18.82
N ASN A 396 -12.33 -40.21 18.73
CA ASN A 396 -11.60 -40.70 17.55
C ASN A 396 -12.53 -40.90 16.36
N TRP A 397 -12.36 -40.15 15.27
CA TRP A 397 -13.03 -40.38 13.99
C TRP A 397 -12.00 -40.82 12.94
N SER A 398 -12.39 -41.73 12.06
CA SER A 398 -11.54 -42.19 10.92
C SER A 398 -12.31 -42.18 9.59
N HIS A 399 -13.49 -41.56 9.60
CA HIS A 399 -14.33 -41.31 8.44
C HIS A 399 -14.77 -39.85 8.53
N GLY A 400 -14.65 -39.11 7.41
CA GLY A 400 -14.98 -37.69 7.33
C GLY A 400 -16.33 -37.36 7.96
N LEU A 401 -16.46 -36.14 8.49
CA LEU A 401 -17.75 -35.63 8.95
C LEU A 401 -18.77 -35.74 7.80
N PRO A 402 -20.02 -36.16 8.06
CA PRO A 402 -21.05 -36.17 7.03
C PRO A 402 -21.14 -34.80 6.38
N THR A 403 -21.07 -34.75 5.05
CA THR A 403 -21.09 -33.52 4.23
C THR A 403 -22.37 -32.69 4.33
N ASP A 404 -23.36 -33.17 5.09
CA ASP A 404 -24.73 -32.66 5.08
C ASP A 404 -25.15 -31.95 6.38
N GLU A 405 -24.25 -31.81 7.37
CA GLU A 405 -24.51 -31.02 8.57
C GLU A 405 -23.44 -29.94 8.72
N HIS A 406 -23.78 -28.72 8.32
CA HIS A 406 -23.06 -27.51 8.68
C HIS A 406 -22.67 -27.56 10.18
N ARG A 407 -21.38 -27.46 10.50
CA ARG A 407 -20.92 -27.32 11.89
C ARG A 407 -19.67 -26.44 11.89
N THR A 408 -19.85 -25.14 12.12
CA THR A 408 -18.79 -24.27 12.62
C THR A 408 -18.27 -24.87 13.94
N LEU A 409 -16.99 -25.24 13.99
CA LEU A 409 -16.34 -25.58 15.25
C LEU A 409 -16.06 -24.27 16.00
N VAL A 410 -17.04 -23.82 16.80
CA VAL A 410 -16.86 -22.69 17.72
C VAL A 410 -16.33 -23.23 19.03
N ASP A 411 -15.04 -23.04 19.29
CA ASP A 411 -14.48 -23.33 20.59
C ASP A 411 -14.64 -22.13 21.53
N ASN A 412 -15.60 -22.20 22.46
CA ASN A 412 -15.80 -21.22 23.54
C ASN A 412 -14.78 -21.43 24.69
N GLY A 413 -13.50 -21.62 24.38
CA GLY A 413 -12.39 -21.68 25.36
C GLY A 413 -11.89 -23.09 25.76
N GLY A 414 -11.99 -24.08 24.88
CA GLY A 414 -11.35 -25.39 24.96
C GLY A 414 -10.03 -25.50 24.17
N THR A 415 -9.50 -26.71 24.05
CA THR A 415 -8.30 -27.04 23.24
C THR A 415 -8.67 -28.20 22.32
N ILE A 416 -8.62 -28.02 21.00
CA ILE A 416 -8.82 -29.12 20.04
C ILE A 416 -7.46 -29.73 19.70
N ARG A 417 -7.14 -30.88 20.32
CA ARG A 417 -5.90 -31.61 20.02
C ARG A 417 -6.12 -32.64 18.92
N VAL A 418 -5.59 -32.41 17.71
CA VAL A 418 -5.42 -33.47 16.71
C VAL A 418 -4.13 -34.23 17.04
N SER A 419 -4.13 -34.99 18.13
CA SER A 419 -2.96 -35.71 18.63
C SER A 419 -3.11 -37.23 18.54
N ALA A 420 -2.01 -37.93 18.29
CA ALA A 420 -2.00 -39.39 18.18
C ALA A 420 -2.13 -40.06 19.56
N ALA A 421 -3.37 -40.37 19.93
CA ALA A 421 -3.69 -41.54 20.72
C ALA A 421 -4.87 -42.28 20.05
N THR A 422 -4.56 -42.81 18.86
CA THR A 422 -5.39 -43.70 18.00
C THR A 422 -6.14 -43.03 16.83
N VAL A 423 -5.34 -42.65 15.81
CA VAL A 423 -5.65 -42.57 14.37
C VAL A 423 -6.86 -41.70 13.94
N MET A 424 -6.64 -40.39 13.84
CA MET A 424 -7.25 -39.54 12.79
C MET A 424 -6.17 -39.33 11.71
N ARG A 425 -6.42 -39.77 10.46
CA ARG A 425 -5.46 -39.60 9.34
C ARG A 425 -5.68 -38.31 8.54
N GLU A 426 -6.91 -37.80 8.55
CA GLU A 426 -7.36 -36.65 7.77
C GLU A 426 -8.63 -36.09 8.43
N MET A 427 -8.70 -34.78 8.62
CA MET A 427 -9.91 -34.07 9.05
C MET A 427 -10.28 -33.07 7.95
N VAL A 428 -11.47 -33.24 7.36
CA VAL A 428 -12.02 -32.33 6.34
C VAL A 428 -13.17 -31.55 6.96
N ILE A 429 -13.09 -30.23 6.95
CA ILE A 429 -14.17 -29.32 7.38
C ILE A 429 -14.67 -28.59 6.14
N GLY A 430 -15.98 -28.64 5.86
CA GLY A 430 -16.58 -28.07 4.66
C GLY A 430 -16.94 -26.58 4.74
N SER A 431 -16.43 -25.85 5.73
CA SER A 431 -16.74 -24.43 6.01
C SER A 431 -15.66 -23.79 6.90
N ASP A 432 -15.82 -22.50 7.22
CA ASP A 432 -14.94 -21.74 8.12
C ASP A 432 -14.65 -22.40 9.46
N VAL A 433 -13.43 -22.17 9.94
CA VAL A 433 -12.98 -22.54 11.29
C VAL A 433 -12.63 -21.28 12.07
N SER A 434 -13.28 -21.07 13.22
CA SER A 434 -12.96 -19.99 14.16
C SER A 434 -12.38 -20.57 15.44
N LEU A 435 -11.16 -20.19 15.79
CA LEU A 435 -10.47 -20.68 16.98
C LEU A 435 -10.46 -19.61 18.08
N GLY A 436 -10.88 -20.00 19.28
CA GLY A 436 -10.79 -19.22 20.53
C GLY A 436 -9.95 -19.94 21.61
N GLY A 437 -9.10 -20.88 21.19
CA GLY A 437 -8.25 -21.73 22.02
C GLY A 437 -7.15 -22.41 21.17
N ALA A 438 -6.42 -23.36 21.74
CA ALA A 438 -5.26 -23.97 21.09
C ALA A 438 -5.61 -25.19 20.21
N VAL A 439 -5.06 -25.24 19.00
CA VAL A 439 -5.19 -26.34 18.04
C VAL A 439 -3.82 -26.81 17.57
N GLN A 440 -3.62 -28.12 17.49
CA GLN A 440 -2.35 -28.71 17.02
C GLN A 440 -2.58 -29.73 15.90
N VAL A 441 -1.89 -29.56 14.76
CA VAL A 441 -1.75 -30.55 13.69
C VAL A 441 -0.49 -31.38 13.94
N SER A 442 -0.66 -32.70 14.12
CA SER A 442 0.45 -33.62 14.38
C SER A 442 1.31 -33.91 13.15
N PRO A 443 2.55 -34.43 13.31
CA PRO A 443 3.45 -34.70 12.19
C PRO A 443 2.95 -35.61 11.07
N SER A 444 1.95 -36.45 11.34
CA SER A 444 1.32 -37.36 10.38
C SER A 444 -0.12 -37.01 10.05
N GLY A 445 -0.64 -35.91 10.59
CA GLY A 445 -2.02 -35.46 10.39
C GLY A 445 -2.18 -34.62 9.13
N SER A 446 -3.36 -34.66 8.53
CA SER A 446 -3.78 -33.71 7.50
C SER A 446 -5.05 -33.00 7.97
N LEU A 447 -5.07 -31.68 7.93
CA LEU A 447 -6.26 -30.86 8.14
C LEU A 447 -6.55 -30.10 6.84
N THR A 448 -7.70 -30.39 6.24
CA THR A 448 -8.16 -29.72 5.02
C THR A 448 -9.45 -28.98 5.30
N ILE A 449 -9.51 -27.72 4.87
CA ILE A 449 -10.70 -26.87 4.96
C ILE A 449 -11.18 -26.65 3.54
N GLY A 450 -12.29 -27.30 3.19
CA GLY A 450 -12.87 -27.30 1.85
C GLY A 450 -13.95 -26.23 1.74
N GLY A 451 -13.60 -25.05 1.23
CA GLY A 451 -14.55 -23.98 0.91
C GLY A 451 -14.84 -22.99 2.04
N GLY A 452 -13.81 -22.53 2.75
CA GLY A 452 -13.90 -21.49 3.79
C GLY A 452 -12.52 -21.02 4.27
N GLY A 453 -12.49 -20.14 5.27
CA GLY A 453 -11.26 -19.60 5.87
C GLY A 453 -10.97 -20.09 7.29
N VAL A 454 -9.76 -19.82 7.78
CA VAL A 454 -9.40 -19.96 9.20
C VAL A 454 -9.32 -18.59 9.83
N VAL A 455 -9.96 -18.39 10.98
CA VAL A 455 -9.81 -17.16 11.76
C VAL A 455 -9.42 -17.49 13.19
N LEU A 456 -8.32 -16.90 13.64
CA LEU A 456 -7.81 -17.00 15.00
C LEU A 456 -8.20 -15.74 15.76
N SER A 457 -8.86 -15.93 16.91
CA SER A 457 -9.31 -14.87 17.80
C SER A 457 -10.30 -13.86 17.18
N ARG A 458 -11.53 -14.34 16.92
CA ARG A 458 -12.67 -13.53 16.42
C ARG A 458 -13.28 -12.57 17.45
N THR A 459 -12.86 -12.62 18.72
CA THR A 459 -13.36 -11.73 19.78
C THR A 459 -12.22 -11.12 20.56
N SER A 460 -12.39 -9.91 21.10
CA SER A 460 -11.33 -9.19 21.82
C SER A 460 -10.94 -9.81 23.17
N THR A 461 -11.70 -10.78 23.68
CA THR A 461 -11.45 -11.45 24.96
C THR A 461 -10.89 -12.86 24.81
N SER A 462 -10.84 -13.41 23.59
CA SER A 462 -10.31 -14.74 23.30
C SER A 462 -8.84 -14.68 22.89
N GLU A 463 -8.04 -15.62 23.36
CA GLU A 463 -6.70 -15.89 22.83
C GLU A 463 -6.75 -17.18 22.01
N ALA A 464 -6.12 -17.20 20.84
CA ALA A 464 -6.14 -18.36 19.95
C ALA A 464 -4.75 -18.78 19.53
N GLU A 465 -4.50 -20.09 19.47
CA GLU A 465 -3.21 -20.64 19.05
C GLU A 465 -3.44 -21.75 18.02
N LEU A 466 -2.72 -21.72 16.91
CA LEU A 466 -2.69 -22.82 15.94
C LEU A 466 -1.25 -23.26 15.71
N VAL A 467 -0.96 -24.54 15.98
CA VAL A 467 0.37 -25.13 15.82
C VAL A 467 0.34 -26.22 14.74
N VAL A 468 1.13 -26.06 13.69
CA VAL A 468 1.41 -27.09 12.69
C VAL A 468 2.81 -27.64 12.96
N ALA A 469 2.87 -28.78 13.62
CA ALA A 469 4.12 -29.42 14.03
C ALA A 469 4.62 -30.48 13.03
N GLY A 470 4.18 -30.39 11.78
CA GLY A 470 4.34 -31.36 10.70
C GLY A 470 3.01 -31.68 10.01
N GLY A 471 3.00 -32.66 9.11
CA GLY A 471 1.79 -33.03 8.36
C GLY A 471 1.41 -32.00 7.30
N ARG A 472 0.11 -31.85 7.02
CA ARG A 472 -0.42 -30.87 6.05
C ARG A 472 -1.60 -30.09 6.63
N LEU A 473 -1.56 -28.76 6.55
CA LEU A 473 -2.69 -27.86 6.66
C LEU A 473 -3.01 -27.33 5.25
N GLU A 474 -4.24 -27.50 4.79
CA GLU A 474 -4.67 -26.98 3.50
C GLU A 474 -5.99 -26.23 3.64
N ILE A 475 -6.00 -24.96 3.23
CA ILE A 475 -7.22 -24.16 3.09
C ILE A 475 -7.49 -24.02 1.61
N GLN A 476 -8.53 -24.68 1.13
CA GLN A 476 -8.93 -24.67 -0.27
C GLN A 476 -9.82 -23.46 -0.55
N ALA A 477 -9.74 -22.95 -1.77
CA ALA A 477 -10.63 -21.89 -2.23
C ALA A 477 -12.08 -22.37 -2.14
N ASP A 478 -12.95 -21.50 -1.66
CA ASP A 478 -14.39 -21.61 -1.85
C ASP A 478 -14.78 -21.26 -3.30
N ALA A 479 -16.09 -21.26 -3.56
CA ALA A 479 -16.63 -20.95 -4.87
C ALA A 479 -16.34 -19.51 -5.35
N ASN A 480 -16.01 -18.62 -4.42
CA ASN A 480 -15.69 -17.22 -4.65
C ASN A 480 -14.17 -16.96 -4.71
N GLY A 481 -13.36 -18.01 -4.56
CA GLY A 481 -11.89 -17.92 -4.54
C GLY A 481 -11.31 -17.56 -3.17
N ALA A 482 -12.12 -17.47 -2.11
CA ALA A 482 -11.65 -17.17 -0.76
C ALA A 482 -11.19 -18.45 -0.04
N GLY A 483 -10.03 -18.37 0.60
CA GLY A 483 -9.36 -19.48 1.29
C GLY A 483 -8.32 -18.93 2.26
N ASP A 484 -8.74 -17.88 2.97
CA ASP A 484 -7.87 -17.04 3.77
C ASP A 484 -7.58 -17.66 5.13
N MET A 485 -6.45 -17.27 5.70
CA MET A 485 -6.15 -17.43 7.11
C MET A 485 -5.97 -16.07 7.75
N ILE A 486 -6.68 -15.81 8.85
CA ILE A 486 -6.59 -14.58 9.63
C ILE A 486 -6.02 -14.93 11.01
N VAL A 487 -4.87 -14.36 11.35
CA VAL A 487 -4.21 -14.51 12.66
C VAL A 487 -4.46 -13.25 13.47
N GLY A 488 -5.32 -13.34 14.49
CA GLY A 488 -5.62 -12.21 15.38
C GLY A 488 -6.56 -11.24 14.70
N GLU A 489 -7.85 -11.58 14.63
CA GLU A 489 -8.85 -10.68 14.05
C GLU A 489 -9.21 -9.54 15.02
N ARG A 490 -9.59 -9.88 16.26
CA ARG A 490 -10.00 -8.90 17.30
C ARG A 490 -9.27 -9.04 18.63
N GLY A 491 -8.74 -10.23 18.93
CA GLY A 491 -7.93 -10.49 20.12
C GLY A 491 -6.57 -11.08 19.76
N PRO A 492 -5.72 -11.36 20.76
CA PRO A 492 -4.39 -11.91 20.52
C PRO A 492 -4.46 -13.31 19.88
N ALA A 493 -3.56 -13.59 18.94
CA ALA A 493 -3.45 -14.91 18.35
C ALA A 493 -2.03 -15.30 17.95
N THR A 494 -1.72 -16.59 18.03
CA THR A 494 -0.44 -17.15 17.61
C THR A 494 -0.63 -18.24 16.54
N PHE A 495 0.17 -18.21 15.49
CA PHE A 495 0.31 -19.30 14.53
C PHE A 495 1.76 -19.80 14.49
N THR A 496 1.98 -21.07 14.81
CA THR A 496 3.31 -21.68 14.83
C THR A 496 3.40 -22.79 13.78
N LEU A 497 4.38 -22.72 12.89
CA LEU A 497 4.71 -23.72 11.89
C LEU A 497 6.15 -24.20 12.10
N THR A 498 6.33 -25.44 12.59
CA THR A 498 7.65 -26.01 12.89
C THR A 498 8.10 -27.10 11.92
N ALA A 499 7.16 -27.67 11.15
CA ALA A 499 7.42 -28.63 10.06
C ALA A 499 6.15 -28.83 9.22
N GLY A 500 6.27 -29.52 8.08
CA GLY A 500 5.13 -29.92 7.25
C GLY A 500 4.78 -28.90 6.18
N GLU A 501 3.57 -28.99 5.64
CA GLU A 501 3.08 -28.12 4.57
C GLU A 501 1.84 -27.36 5.03
N THR A 502 1.84 -26.03 4.93
CA THR A 502 0.66 -25.19 5.02
C THR A 502 0.40 -24.55 3.67
N ARG A 503 -0.74 -24.85 3.04
CA ARG A 503 -1.13 -24.27 1.75
C ARG A 503 -2.45 -23.53 1.89
N LEU A 504 -2.44 -22.24 1.60
CA LEU A 504 -3.61 -21.38 1.60
C LEU A 504 -3.96 -21.06 0.14
N ALA A 505 -5.21 -21.26 -0.26
CA ALA A 505 -5.67 -20.78 -1.55
C ALA A 505 -5.81 -19.25 -1.58
N GLY A 506 -6.16 -18.65 -0.44
CA GLY A 506 -6.28 -17.21 -0.24
C GLY A 506 -5.09 -16.61 0.51
N ASN A 507 -5.34 -15.49 1.18
CA ASN A 507 -4.34 -14.65 1.82
C ASN A 507 -4.04 -15.14 3.25
N LEU A 508 -2.81 -14.91 3.72
CA LEU A 508 -2.52 -14.90 5.15
C LEU A 508 -2.55 -13.44 5.63
N THR A 509 -3.51 -13.13 6.49
CA THR A 509 -3.70 -11.79 7.06
C THR A 509 -3.47 -11.82 8.57
N SER A 510 -2.88 -10.77 9.14
CA SER A 510 -2.70 -10.67 10.59
C SER A 510 -3.11 -9.31 11.17
N ALA A 511 -3.46 -9.32 12.46
CA ALA A 511 -3.65 -8.12 13.28
C ALA A 511 -4.63 -7.09 12.69
N VAL A 512 -5.87 -7.52 12.42
CA VAL A 512 -6.83 -6.74 11.61
C VAL A 512 -7.43 -5.55 12.37
N PHE A 513 -8.11 -5.77 13.50
CA PHE A 513 -8.85 -4.73 14.23
C PHE A 513 -8.13 -4.33 15.54
N GLY A 514 -6.88 -3.85 15.43
CA GLY A 514 -6.08 -3.43 16.59
C GLY A 514 -5.59 -4.56 17.50
N SER A 515 -5.68 -5.80 17.03
CA SER A 515 -5.22 -7.02 17.72
C SER A 515 -3.69 -7.19 17.63
N HIS A 516 -3.16 -8.15 18.39
CA HIS A 516 -1.76 -8.58 18.29
C HIS A 516 -1.69 -10.00 17.71
N ALA A 517 -0.85 -10.19 16.70
CA ALA A 517 -0.65 -11.46 16.04
C ALA A 517 0.82 -11.87 16.07
N THR A 518 1.09 -13.11 16.48
CA THR A 518 2.43 -13.70 16.45
C THR A 518 2.46 -14.87 15.48
N ILE A 519 3.43 -14.90 14.57
CA ILE A 519 3.64 -15.99 13.62
C ILE A 519 5.06 -16.52 13.76
N GLU A 520 5.19 -17.77 14.16
CA GLU A 520 6.48 -18.44 14.37
C GLU A 520 6.70 -19.52 13.30
N HIS A 521 7.58 -19.25 12.34
CA HIS A 521 7.88 -20.16 11.23
C HIS A 521 9.31 -20.69 11.36
N SER A 522 9.45 -21.87 11.94
CA SER A 522 10.75 -22.51 12.22
C SER A 522 11.03 -23.79 11.44
N GLY A 523 10.11 -24.20 10.56
CA GLY A 523 10.33 -25.30 9.64
C GLY A 523 9.12 -25.62 8.76
N GLY A 524 9.35 -26.27 7.62
CA GLY A 524 8.27 -26.63 6.70
C GLY A 524 8.02 -25.56 5.63
N THR A 525 6.93 -25.71 4.88
CA THR A 525 6.56 -24.78 3.80
C THR A 525 5.24 -24.09 4.10
N LEU A 526 5.19 -22.77 3.99
CA LEU A 526 3.97 -21.97 4.01
C LEU A 526 3.78 -21.31 2.65
N GLU A 527 2.70 -21.67 1.96
CA GLU A 527 2.31 -21.08 0.68
C GLU A 527 1.00 -20.31 0.84
N ALA A 528 0.99 -19.03 0.48
CA ALA A 528 -0.20 -18.18 0.48
C ALA A 528 -0.35 -17.44 -0.87
N LYS A 529 -1.55 -16.93 -1.15
CA LYS A 529 -1.78 -16.02 -2.29
C LYS A 529 -1.03 -14.71 -2.05
N GLU A 530 -1.38 -13.99 -0.99
CA GLU A 530 -0.67 -12.80 -0.51
C GLU A 530 -0.39 -12.94 0.99
N LEU A 531 0.57 -12.16 1.47
CA LEU A 531 0.89 -12.03 2.89
C LEU A 531 0.63 -10.59 3.32
N LEU A 532 -0.37 -10.38 4.18
CA LEU A 532 -0.84 -9.06 4.59
C LEU A 532 -0.68 -8.93 6.11
N LEU A 533 0.44 -8.39 6.57
CA LEU A 533 0.77 -8.33 7.99
C LEU A 533 0.52 -6.95 8.57
N GLY A 534 0.03 -6.92 9.82
CA GLY A 534 -0.24 -5.69 10.55
C GLY A 534 -1.31 -4.86 9.87
N GLY A 535 -2.57 -5.28 10.00
CA GLY A 535 -3.73 -4.46 9.63
C GLY A 535 -3.75 -3.16 10.43
N GLU A 536 -4.70 -2.99 11.35
CA GLU A 536 -4.74 -1.85 12.28
C GLU A 536 -4.04 -2.17 13.62
N GLY A 537 -3.43 -3.35 13.75
CA GLY A 537 -2.78 -3.83 14.96
C GLY A 537 -1.31 -4.20 14.76
N GLN A 538 -0.74 -4.91 15.73
CA GLN A 538 0.65 -5.34 15.74
C GLN A 538 0.81 -6.77 15.19
N SER A 539 1.73 -6.98 14.27
CA SER A 539 2.10 -8.31 13.76
C SER A 539 3.58 -8.60 13.91
N ASP A 540 3.92 -9.69 14.59
CA ASP A 540 5.29 -10.18 14.71
C ASP A 540 5.44 -11.49 13.95
N TYR A 541 6.27 -11.53 12.90
CA TYR A 541 6.57 -12.73 12.12
C TYR A 541 8.05 -13.08 12.27
N ALA A 542 8.33 -14.29 12.76
CA ALA A 542 9.69 -14.81 12.88
C ALA A 542 9.90 -16.00 11.94
N LEU A 543 10.82 -15.87 10.98
CA LEU A 543 11.30 -16.94 10.11
C LEU A 543 12.69 -17.40 10.55
N SER A 544 12.89 -18.72 10.66
CA SER A 544 14.16 -19.32 11.06
C SER A 544 14.48 -20.59 10.28
N SER A 545 15.60 -21.23 10.62
CA SER A 545 16.22 -22.29 9.82
C SER A 545 15.28 -23.43 9.46
N GLY A 546 15.09 -23.69 8.16
CA GLY A 546 14.26 -24.79 7.64
C GLY A 546 12.82 -24.38 7.28
N GLY A 547 12.43 -23.12 7.52
CA GLY A 547 11.18 -22.55 7.02
C GLY A 547 11.31 -22.04 5.58
N VAL A 548 10.27 -22.27 4.79
CA VAL A 548 10.14 -21.78 3.40
C VAL A 548 8.79 -21.09 3.26
N LEU A 549 8.81 -19.78 3.05
CA LEU A 549 7.63 -18.96 2.82
C LEU A 549 7.52 -18.62 1.34
N THR A 550 6.37 -18.90 0.74
CA THR A 550 6.06 -18.49 -0.63
C THR A 550 4.77 -17.68 -0.67
N ALA A 551 4.84 -16.46 -1.20
CA ALA A 551 3.68 -15.65 -1.52
C ALA A 551 3.53 -15.54 -3.05
N ARG A 552 2.35 -15.91 -3.57
CA ARG A 552 2.08 -15.93 -5.02
C ARG A 552 1.67 -14.57 -5.60
N GLY A 553 1.88 -13.51 -4.84
CA GLY A 553 1.48 -12.16 -5.15
C GLY A 553 2.29 -11.20 -4.29
N LEU A 554 1.58 -10.31 -3.61
CA LEU A 554 2.16 -9.25 -2.80
C LEU A 554 2.47 -9.74 -1.37
N MET A 555 3.53 -9.18 -0.81
CA MET A 555 3.77 -9.15 0.63
C MET A 555 3.70 -7.71 1.11
N VAL A 556 2.83 -7.42 2.08
CA VAL A 556 2.67 -6.09 2.68
C VAL A 556 2.83 -6.17 4.17
N LEU A 557 3.68 -5.29 4.71
CA LEU A 557 3.86 -5.08 6.14
C LEU A 557 3.29 -3.71 6.52
N ALA A 558 2.45 -3.68 7.57
CA ALA A 558 1.74 -2.49 8.03
C ALA A 558 0.89 -1.81 6.92
N ARG A 559 -0.14 -2.54 6.48
CA ARG A 559 -1.03 -2.15 5.36
C ARG A 559 -1.90 -0.92 5.68
N GLN A 560 -2.34 -0.79 6.94
CA GLN A 560 -3.24 0.29 7.36
C GLN A 560 -2.54 1.30 8.28
N ALA A 561 -3.10 2.50 8.37
CA ALA A 561 -2.64 3.51 9.33
C ALA A 561 -2.78 2.99 10.77
N GLY A 562 -1.76 3.23 11.60
CA GLY A 562 -1.68 2.71 12.97
C GLY A 562 -1.27 1.24 13.09
N GLY A 563 -1.15 0.51 11.98
CA GLY A 563 -0.61 -0.85 11.95
C GLY A 563 0.89 -0.88 12.20
N GLU A 564 1.34 -1.91 12.92
CA GLU A 564 2.76 -2.18 13.17
C GLU A 564 3.12 -3.59 12.70
N SER A 565 4.27 -3.75 12.05
CA SER A 565 4.73 -5.06 11.58
C SER A 565 6.23 -5.26 11.73
N THR A 566 6.61 -6.35 12.39
CA THR A 566 7.99 -6.81 12.46
C THR A 566 8.10 -8.13 11.71
N PHE A 567 9.01 -8.22 10.74
CA PHE A 567 9.36 -9.46 10.06
C PHE A 567 10.84 -9.75 10.29
N THR A 568 11.15 -10.79 11.05
CA THR A 568 12.54 -11.18 11.39
C THR A 568 12.89 -12.50 10.72
N GLN A 569 13.82 -12.46 9.77
CA GLN A 569 14.37 -13.62 9.08
C GLN A 569 15.79 -13.91 9.55
N THR A 570 15.91 -14.89 10.44
CA THR A 570 17.20 -15.34 10.98
C THR A 570 17.87 -16.44 10.16
N ALA A 571 17.11 -17.07 9.24
CA ALA A 571 17.52 -18.05 8.23
C ALA A 571 16.27 -18.41 7.40
N GLY A 572 16.39 -19.35 6.45
CA GLY A 572 15.26 -19.85 5.65
C GLY A 572 15.06 -19.11 4.34
N GLU A 573 13.99 -19.43 3.63
CA GLU A 573 13.73 -18.92 2.27
C GLU A 573 12.40 -18.17 2.23
N VAL A 574 12.42 -16.93 1.73
CA VAL A 574 11.24 -16.16 1.35
C VAL A 574 11.29 -15.94 -0.16
N ALA A 575 10.28 -16.45 -0.86
CA ALA A 575 10.18 -16.30 -2.31
C ALA A 575 8.82 -15.73 -2.67
N LEU A 576 8.83 -14.63 -3.41
CA LEU A 576 7.62 -14.10 -4.01
C LEU A 576 7.55 -14.58 -5.46
N SER A 577 6.35 -14.89 -5.93
CA SER A 577 6.16 -15.26 -7.34
C SER A 577 5.04 -14.42 -7.92
N THR A 578 5.26 -13.78 -9.06
CA THR A 578 4.17 -13.11 -9.78
C THR A 578 3.39 -14.14 -10.59
N ALA A 579 2.06 -14.18 -10.43
CA ALA A 579 1.19 -15.00 -11.28
C ALA A 579 1.09 -14.48 -12.73
N SER A 580 1.65 -13.30 -13.04
CA SER A 580 1.57 -12.62 -14.33
C SER A 580 2.94 -12.17 -14.82
N ALA A 581 3.18 -12.31 -16.12
CA ALA A 581 4.46 -12.07 -16.81
C ALA A 581 4.86 -10.58 -16.94
N VAL A 582 4.38 -9.70 -16.06
CA VAL A 582 4.63 -8.25 -16.11
C VAL A 582 5.44 -7.82 -14.88
N PRO A 583 6.74 -7.46 -15.03
CA PRO A 583 7.63 -7.08 -13.92
C PRO A 583 7.25 -5.81 -13.14
N SER A 584 6.24 -5.06 -13.58
CA SER A 584 5.86 -3.76 -13.02
C SER A 584 4.89 -3.82 -11.83
N ARG A 585 4.58 -5.00 -11.29
CA ARG A 585 3.75 -5.13 -10.09
C ARG A 585 4.65 -5.19 -8.84
N ILE A 586 4.21 -4.50 -7.79
CA ILE A 586 4.88 -4.45 -6.49
C ILE A 586 4.95 -5.88 -5.93
N GLY A 587 6.14 -6.27 -5.46
CA GLY A 587 6.38 -7.56 -4.81
C GLY A 587 6.32 -7.43 -3.30
N LEU A 588 7.04 -6.46 -2.72
CA LEU A 588 7.11 -6.27 -1.27
C LEU A 588 6.90 -4.79 -0.91
N VAL A 589 6.06 -4.55 0.09
CA VAL A 589 5.86 -3.24 0.71
C VAL A 589 6.16 -3.33 2.20
N ILE A 590 7.05 -2.46 2.67
CA ILE A 590 7.43 -2.33 4.08
C ILE A 590 6.96 -0.96 4.55
N GLY A 591 5.87 -0.92 5.31
CA GLY A 591 5.26 0.33 5.75
C GLY A 591 4.45 0.94 4.62
N GLU A 592 3.28 0.38 4.31
CA GLU A 592 2.41 0.98 3.29
C GLU A 592 1.75 2.25 3.82
N ARG A 593 1.08 2.14 4.97
CA ARG A 593 0.40 3.25 5.66
C ARG A 593 0.74 3.32 7.16
N GLY A 594 1.32 2.25 7.73
CA GLY A 594 1.76 2.19 9.12
C GLY A 594 3.28 2.14 9.27
N SER A 595 3.75 1.49 10.32
CA SER A 595 5.18 1.32 10.63
C SER A 595 5.60 -0.13 10.48
N ALA A 596 6.63 -0.40 9.67
CA ALA A 596 7.14 -1.77 9.53
C ALA A 596 8.66 -1.87 9.49
N GLN A 597 9.16 -2.99 10.00
CA GLN A 597 10.56 -3.40 9.92
C GLN A 597 10.66 -4.82 9.35
N TYR A 598 11.53 -4.99 8.36
CA TYR A 598 12.00 -6.29 7.89
C TYR A 598 13.50 -6.40 8.19
N THR A 599 13.89 -7.37 9.01
CA THR A 599 15.30 -7.70 9.26
C THR A 599 15.64 -9.07 8.67
N ILE A 600 16.70 -9.16 7.86
CA ILE A 600 17.29 -10.41 7.40
C ILE A 600 18.73 -10.53 7.89
N SER A 601 19.02 -11.55 8.69
CA SER A 601 20.37 -11.82 9.21
C SER A 601 21.02 -13.06 8.55
N ASP A 602 20.22 -13.94 7.94
CA ASP A 602 20.68 -15.06 7.11
C ASP A 602 19.51 -15.59 6.24
N GLY A 603 19.80 -16.43 5.24
CA GLY A 603 18.82 -17.02 4.33
C GLY A 603 18.66 -16.24 3.03
N THR A 604 17.53 -16.42 2.35
CA THR A 604 17.26 -15.77 1.05
C THR A 604 15.92 -15.05 1.02
N LEU A 605 15.89 -13.86 0.42
CA LEU A 605 14.69 -13.12 0.03
C LEU A 605 14.74 -12.86 -1.48
N ASP A 606 13.84 -13.47 -2.24
CA ASP A 606 13.72 -13.26 -3.69
C ASP A 606 12.40 -12.55 -4.03
N VAL A 607 12.52 -11.31 -4.52
CA VAL A 607 11.40 -10.45 -4.92
C VAL A 607 11.52 -10.18 -6.42
N PRO A 608 10.76 -10.86 -7.30
CA PRO A 608 10.88 -10.67 -8.75
C PRO A 608 10.35 -9.31 -9.25
N GLY A 609 9.55 -8.61 -8.44
CA GLY A 609 8.95 -7.31 -8.75
C GLY A 609 9.65 -6.14 -8.05
N VAL A 610 8.87 -5.13 -7.65
CA VAL A 610 9.35 -3.90 -7.03
C VAL A 610 9.28 -3.99 -5.50
N VAL A 611 10.26 -3.40 -4.80
CA VAL A 611 10.26 -3.25 -3.32
C VAL A 611 10.03 -1.78 -2.95
N TRP A 612 9.08 -1.53 -2.05
CA TRP A 612 8.75 -0.18 -1.57
C TRP A 612 8.92 -0.13 -0.06
N ILE A 613 9.66 0.87 0.41
CA ILE A 613 9.85 1.15 1.84
C ILE A 613 9.24 2.51 2.12
N ALA A 614 8.26 2.56 3.03
CA ALA A 614 7.49 3.76 3.37
C ALA A 614 6.80 4.40 2.15
N GLY A 615 5.78 3.69 1.62
CA GLY A 615 5.17 3.97 0.32
C GLY A 615 4.23 5.19 0.28
N GLN A 616 3.61 5.55 1.41
CA GLN A 616 2.62 6.65 1.49
C GLN A 616 3.04 7.70 2.53
N GLY A 617 2.47 8.91 2.44
CA GLY A 617 2.66 9.96 3.46
C GLY A 617 2.32 9.46 4.87
N GLY A 618 3.15 9.81 5.85
CA GLY A 618 2.98 9.41 7.25
C GLY A 618 3.44 7.99 7.61
N SER A 619 3.77 7.14 6.63
CA SER A 619 4.28 5.78 6.88
C SER A 619 5.77 5.75 7.27
N GLN A 620 6.17 4.69 7.99
CA GLN A 620 7.56 4.39 8.32
C GLN A 620 7.90 2.98 7.87
N GLY A 621 9.07 2.80 7.25
CA GLY A 621 9.50 1.51 6.75
C GLY A 621 11.00 1.33 6.91
N GLU A 622 11.43 0.14 7.33
CA GLU A 622 12.84 -0.22 7.43
C GLU A 622 13.09 -1.61 6.84
N LEU A 623 14.07 -1.70 5.94
CA LEU A 623 14.68 -2.98 5.53
C LEU A 623 16.12 -3.01 6.05
N ALA A 624 16.42 -3.92 6.97
CA ALA A 624 17.74 -4.14 7.53
C ALA A 624 18.32 -5.47 7.01
N ILE A 625 19.43 -5.39 6.29
CA ILE A 625 20.18 -6.52 5.76
C ILE A 625 21.45 -6.65 6.61
N GLU A 626 21.42 -7.62 7.52
CA GLU A 626 22.50 -7.97 8.44
C GLU A 626 23.23 -9.25 8.02
N GLY A 627 22.83 -9.85 6.89
CA GLY A 627 23.39 -11.06 6.31
C GLY A 627 22.45 -11.69 5.29
N GLY A 628 22.81 -12.86 4.77
CA GLY A 628 22.02 -13.59 3.76
C GLY A 628 22.06 -12.97 2.36
N ALA A 629 21.07 -13.30 1.53
CA ALA A 629 20.98 -12.85 0.15
C ALA A 629 19.59 -12.29 -0.20
N VAL A 630 19.55 -11.03 -0.63
CA VAL A 630 18.36 -10.32 -1.08
C VAL A 630 18.47 -10.03 -2.57
N ARG A 631 17.45 -10.43 -3.33
CA ARG A 631 17.34 -10.16 -4.76
C ARG A 631 16.04 -9.44 -5.07
N VAL A 632 16.14 -8.33 -5.80
CA VAL A 632 15.02 -7.53 -6.30
C VAL A 632 15.11 -7.47 -7.82
N GLY A 633 14.12 -8.03 -8.51
CA GLY A 633 14.07 -8.07 -9.97
C GLY A 633 13.65 -6.74 -10.62
N GLY A 634 12.94 -5.88 -9.88
CA GLY A 634 12.52 -4.54 -10.30
C GLY A 634 13.26 -3.41 -9.59
N ASP A 635 12.58 -2.28 -9.41
CA ASP A 635 13.10 -1.13 -8.64
C ASP A 635 13.02 -1.41 -7.13
N LEU A 636 13.89 -0.76 -6.36
CA LEU A 636 13.78 -0.62 -4.90
C LEU A 636 13.65 0.87 -4.59
N VAL A 637 12.56 1.26 -3.94
CA VAL A 637 12.28 2.65 -3.58
C VAL A 637 12.29 2.82 -2.07
N VAL A 638 13.19 3.68 -1.58
CA VAL A 638 13.34 4.03 -0.16
C VAL A 638 12.70 5.39 0.09
N GLY A 639 11.56 5.41 0.77
CA GLY A 639 10.84 6.63 1.12
C GLY A 639 10.26 7.35 -0.09
N GLN A 640 9.13 6.88 -0.66
CA GLN A 640 8.51 7.64 -1.76
C GLN A 640 7.78 8.89 -1.25
N GLN A 641 6.99 8.71 -0.19
CA GLN A 641 6.25 9.77 0.49
C GLN A 641 6.42 9.69 2.01
N GLY A 642 6.67 8.49 2.56
CA GLY A 642 6.96 8.27 3.97
C GLY A 642 8.45 8.23 4.30
N GLN A 643 8.77 7.93 5.56
CA GLN A 643 10.15 7.84 6.07
C GLN A 643 10.68 6.42 5.89
N GLY A 644 11.48 6.22 4.84
CA GLY A 644 12.07 4.91 4.52
C GLY A 644 13.53 4.81 4.95
N VAL A 645 13.93 3.66 5.48
CA VAL A 645 15.33 3.33 5.79
C VAL A 645 15.69 2.00 5.13
N LEU A 646 16.80 1.97 4.40
CA LEU A 646 17.45 0.75 3.94
C LEU A 646 18.83 0.69 4.58
N THR A 647 19.09 -0.33 5.38
CA THR A 647 20.39 -0.56 6.02
C THR A 647 21.00 -1.84 5.48
N GLN A 648 22.26 -1.78 5.03
CA GLN A 648 23.05 -2.94 4.66
C GLN A 648 24.35 -2.95 5.47
N SER A 649 24.50 -3.97 6.31
CA SER A 649 25.66 -4.14 7.19
C SER A 649 26.46 -5.40 6.88
N ASP A 650 25.85 -6.40 6.24
CA ASP A 650 26.50 -7.59 5.71
C ASP A 650 25.61 -8.21 4.60
N GLY A 651 25.98 -9.38 4.09
CA GLY A 651 25.22 -10.12 3.10
C GLY A 651 25.27 -9.50 1.71
N THR A 652 24.34 -9.92 0.85
CA THR A 652 24.25 -9.46 -0.54
C THR A 652 22.89 -8.84 -0.83
N LEU A 653 22.89 -7.67 -1.46
CA LEU A 653 21.70 -7.05 -2.04
C LEU A 653 21.94 -6.81 -3.52
N GLN A 654 21.15 -7.48 -4.36
CA GLN A 654 21.12 -7.26 -5.79
C GLN A 654 19.77 -6.66 -6.21
N VAL A 655 19.80 -5.44 -6.77
CA VAL A 655 18.65 -4.79 -7.39
C VAL A 655 18.88 -4.73 -8.89
N ASP A 656 18.13 -5.50 -9.68
CA ASP A 656 18.28 -5.52 -11.14
C ASP A 656 17.83 -4.18 -11.77
N GLY A 657 16.85 -3.52 -11.16
CA GLY A 657 16.34 -2.20 -11.57
C GLY A 657 17.06 -1.02 -10.93
N ARG A 658 16.33 0.07 -10.68
CA ARG A 658 16.85 1.26 -10.01
C ARG A 658 16.68 1.16 -8.50
N LEU A 659 17.73 1.48 -7.75
CA LEU A 659 17.63 1.87 -6.34
C LEU A 659 17.42 3.38 -6.26
N ARG A 660 16.23 3.81 -5.81
CA ARG A 660 15.90 5.23 -5.60
C ARG A 660 15.76 5.53 -4.11
N VAL A 661 16.52 6.50 -3.62
CA VAL A 661 16.38 7.06 -2.27
C VAL A 661 15.63 8.39 -2.38
N GLY A 662 14.36 8.39 -1.98
CA GLY A 662 13.47 9.54 -1.95
C GLY A 662 13.54 10.27 -0.60
N ASN A 663 12.45 10.38 0.14
CA ASN A 663 12.39 10.98 1.48
C ASN A 663 12.91 10.04 2.59
N GLY A 664 14.07 9.42 2.38
CA GLY A 664 14.59 8.36 3.23
C GLY A 664 16.11 8.33 3.34
N ARG A 665 16.61 7.25 3.94
CA ARG A 665 18.04 7.02 4.17
C ARG A 665 18.47 5.66 3.66
N LEU A 666 19.59 5.63 2.93
CA LEU A 666 20.35 4.43 2.64
C LEU A 666 21.60 4.43 3.52
N GLU A 667 21.76 3.43 4.39
CA GLU A 667 22.93 3.23 5.25
C GLU A 667 23.69 1.98 4.80
N VAL A 668 24.95 2.13 4.40
CA VAL A 668 25.81 1.03 3.96
C VAL A 668 27.05 0.97 4.86
N THR A 669 27.14 -0.07 5.67
CA THR A 669 28.25 -0.29 6.62
C THR A 669 29.02 -1.58 6.35
N GLY A 670 28.56 -2.39 5.39
CA GLY A 670 29.22 -3.62 4.94
C GLY A 670 28.40 -4.36 3.89
N GLY A 671 28.84 -5.56 3.53
CA GLY A 671 28.19 -6.41 2.51
C GLY A 671 28.42 -5.97 1.06
N ASP A 672 27.83 -6.72 0.13
CA ASP A 672 27.89 -6.47 -1.31
C ASP A 672 26.57 -5.86 -1.82
N LEU A 673 26.60 -4.61 -2.29
CA LEU A 673 25.45 -3.93 -2.89
C LEU A 673 25.66 -3.74 -4.39
N THR A 674 24.85 -4.43 -5.21
CA THR A 674 24.84 -4.23 -6.67
C THR A 674 23.49 -3.77 -7.15
N VAL A 675 23.45 -2.65 -7.89
CA VAL A 675 22.20 -2.06 -8.40
C VAL A 675 22.29 -1.76 -9.90
N GLY A 676 21.19 -1.90 -10.64
CA GLY A 676 21.13 -1.58 -12.06
C GLY A 676 21.42 -0.10 -12.33
N SER A 677 20.73 0.79 -11.62
CA SER A 677 21.00 2.23 -11.58
C SER A 677 20.75 2.78 -10.18
N TYR A 678 21.34 3.93 -9.86
CA TYR A 678 21.19 4.58 -8.56
C TYR A 678 20.65 6.01 -8.72
N GLN A 679 19.71 6.40 -7.88
CA GLN A 679 19.22 7.77 -7.80
C GLN A 679 19.00 8.17 -6.35
N GLN A 680 19.59 9.30 -5.97
CA GLN A 680 19.35 9.97 -4.72
C GLN A 680 18.60 11.28 -4.98
N ASP A 681 17.46 11.46 -4.31
CA ASP A 681 16.64 12.68 -4.44
C ASP A 681 17.06 13.73 -3.39
N THR A 682 16.66 14.99 -3.61
CA THR A 682 16.80 16.10 -2.64
C THR A 682 16.14 15.77 -1.30
N GLY A 683 16.77 16.17 -0.19
CA GLY A 683 16.28 15.93 1.18
C GLY A 683 16.46 14.50 1.70
N SER A 684 17.13 13.63 0.93
CA SER A 684 17.46 12.25 1.31
C SER A 684 18.87 12.14 1.89
N THR A 685 19.21 11.00 2.51
CA THR A 685 20.58 10.76 3.01
C THR A 685 21.17 9.46 2.48
N LEU A 686 22.40 9.53 1.98
CA LEU A 686 23.28 8.39 1.73
C LEU A 686 24.35 8.37 2.82
N GLU A 687 24.40 7.28 3.58
CA GLU A 687 25.29 7.14 4.72
C GLU A 687 26.22 5.94 4.55
N PHE A 688 27.52 6.16 4.77
CA PHE A 688 28.53 5.09 4.73
C PHE A 688 29.25 4.92 6.08
N GLY A 689 29.48 3.67 6.45
CA GLY A 689 30.39 3.29 7.53
C GLY A 689 31.77 2.91 6.98
N ILE A 690 32.83 3.49 7.53
CA ILE A 690 34.22 3.25 7.10
C ILE A 690 34.94 2.39 8.14
N GLY A 691 35.29 1.15 7.77
CA GLY A 691 35.96 0.18 8.64
C GLY A 691 37.21 -0.46 8.01
N VAL A 692 37.81 -1.41 8.73
CA VAL A 692 39.07 -2.08 8.33
C VAL A 692 38.86 -3.15 7.24
N VAL A 693 37.65 -3.71 7.14
CA VAL A 693 37.33 -4.79 6.21
C VAL A 693 36.84 -4.18 4.91
N GLU A 694 37.43 -4.58 3.77
CA GLU A 694 36.91 -4.24 2.44
C GLU A 694 35.47 -4.76 2.30
N GLY A 695 34.52 -3.88 1.98
CA GLY A 695 33.09 -4.15 1.88
C GLY A 695 32.27 -2.87 2.11
N GLY A 696 30.99 -2.88 1.78
CA GLY A 696 30.12 -1.71 1.92
C GLY A 696 30.22 -0.70 0.76
N ASP A 697 30.84 -1.08 -0.35
CA ASP A 697 30.85 -0.29 -1.59
C ASP A 697 29.58 -0.54 -2.42
N VAL A 698 29.08 0.50 -3.07
CA VAL A 698 27.92 0.41 -3.98
C VAL A 698 28.39 0.23 -5.42
N THR A 699 28.12 -0.94 -6.00
CA THR A 699 28.34 -1.17 -7.43
C THR A 699 27.09 -0.80 -8.22
N VAL A 700 27.19 0.19 -9.10
CA VAL A 700 26.10 0.61 -9.98
C VAL A 700 26.40 0.17 -11.41
N LEU A 701 25.57 -0.70 -11.99
CA LEU A 701 25.85 -1.29 -13.31
C LEU A 701 25.73 -0.28 -14.47
N SER A 702 25.02 0.82 -14.26
CA SER A 702 24.84 1.89 -15.25
C SER A 702 25.09 3.28 -14.64
N THR A 703 24.11 4.17 -14.71
CA THR A 703 24.21 5.56 -14.24
C THR A 703 23.86 5.66 -12.75
N ALA A 704 24.60 6.49 -12.04
CA ALA A 704 24.30 6.93 -10.70
C ALA A 704 24.02 8.45 -10.70
N VAL A 705 22.94 8.88 -10.03
CA VAL A 705 22.57 10.29 -9.89
C VAL A 705 22.58 10.66 -8.42
N LEU A 706 23.47 11.58 -8.04
CA LEU A 706 23.62 12.13 -6.70
C LEU A 706 22.66 13.30 -6.46
N GLY A 707 22.19 13.41 -5.23
CA GLY A 707 21.32 14.44 -4.68
C GLY A 707 21.34 14.34 -3.16
N GLY A 708 20.55 15.15 -2.44
CA GLY A 708 20.46 15.07 -0.98
C GLY A 708 21.81 15.14 -0.26
N ASP A 709 21.88 14.59 0.94
CA ASP A 709 23.06 14.65 1.81
C ASP A 709 23.92 13.37 1.75
N LEU A 710 25.24 13.55 1.86
CA LEU A 710 26.19 12.49 2.18
C LEU A 710 26.54 12.53 3.66
N SER A 711 26.56 11.37 4.33
CA SER A 711 26.99 11.22 5.73
C SER A 711 28.00 10.09 5.89
N LEU A 712 28.96 10.26 6.80
CA LEU A 712 30.04 9.30 7.03
C LEU A 712 30.16 8.98 8.51
N ARG A 713 30.44 7.73 8.89
CA ARG A 713 30.82 7.35 10.25
C ARG A 713 31.98 6.37 10.22
N LEU A 714 32.84 6.35 11.23
CA LEU A 714 33.86 5.31 11.35
C LEU A 714 33.27 4.08 12.07
N LEU A 715 33.71 2.89 11.66
CA LEU A 715 33.29 1.61 12.23
C LEU A 715 34.43 0.99 13.04
N ASP A 716 34.10 0.16 14.04
CA ASP A 716 35.06 -0.65 14.81
C ASP A 716 36.24 0.11 15.44
N ASP A 717 36.05 1.36 15.82
CA ASP A 717 37.11 2.29 16.29
C ASP A 717 38.27 2.43 15.28
N HIS A 718 38.01 2.19 14.00
CA HIS A 718 38.98 2.34 12.93
C HIS A 718 39.30 3.82 12.72
N LEU A 719 40.59 4.15 12.81
CA LEU A 719 41.13 5.45 12.39
C LEU A 719 41.89 5.25 11.07
N PRO A 720 41.34 5.68 9.93
CA PRO A 720 42.01 5.62 8.64
C PRO A 720 43.34 6.40 8.66
N SER A 721 44.27 6.02 7.78
CA SER A 721 45.50 6.81 7.59
C SER A 721 45.29 7.96 6.59
N ALA A 722 46.07 9.03 6.70
CA ALA A 722 45.96 10.19 5.81
C ALA A 722 46.21 9.89 4.30
N GLY A 723 46.82 8.74 3.98
CA GLY A 723 47.03 8.30 2.58
C GLY A 723 46.04 7.24 2.12
N GLU A 724 45.04 6.92 2.93
CA GLU A 724 44.02 5.92 2.66
C GLU A 724 42.87 6.51 1.84
N SER A 725 42.46 5.78 0.81
CA SER A 725 41.35 6.17 -0.06
C SER A 725 40.29 5.06 -0.09
N HIS A 726 39.02 5.43 0.01
CA HIS A 726 37.88 4.50 0.00
C HIS A 726 36.96 4.81 -1.18
N THR A 727 36.68 3.83 -2.04
CA THR A 727 35.75 4.00 -3.17
C THR A 727 34.36 3.55 -2.73
N LEU A 728 33.51 4.49 -2.35
CA LEU A 728 32.19 4.17 -1.79
C LEU A 728 31.15 3.77 -2.84
N LEU A 729 31.29 4.29 -4.06
CA LEU A 729 30.39 3.98 -5.17
C LEU A 729 31.19 3.93 -6.48
N ASP A 730 30.96 2.87 -7.26
CA ASP A 730 31.54 2.66 -8.59
C ASP A 730 30.43 2.50 -9.63
N ALA A 731 30.31 3.46 -10.56
CA ALA A 731 29.29 3.47 -11.60
C ALA A 731 29.86 2.95 -12.94
N GLY A 732 29.17 2.01 -13.56
CA GLY A 732 29.56 1.43 -14.85
C GLY A 732 29.43 2.39 -16.04
N ALA A 733 28.79 3.54 -15.86
CA ALA A 733 28.65 4.58 -16.88
C ALA A 733 28.96 5.99 -16.32
N ASP A 734 27.94 6.84 -16.13
CA ASP A 734 28.11 8.22 -15.66
C ASP A 734 27.72 8.35 -14.18
N LEU A 735 28.51 9.09 -13.39
CA LEU A 735 28.12 9.62 -12.08
C LEU A 735 27.72 11.10 -12.24
N LEU A 736 26.42 11.37 -12.10
CA LEU A 736 25.81 12.67 -12.34
C LEU A 736 25.30 13.30 -11.04
N GLY A 737 24.97 14.59 -11.07
CA GLY A 737 24.42 15.31 -9.91
C GLY A 737 25.49 15.74 -8.91
N ALA A 738 25.04 16.17 -7.73
CA ALA A 738 25.88 16.62 -6.63
C ALA A 738 25.13 16.49 -5.30
N PHE A 739 25.86 16.30 -4.21
CA PHE A 739 25.29 16.37 -2.86
C PHE A 739 24.97 17.83 -2.48
N GLU A 740 23.98 18.00 -1.61
CA GLU A 740 23.50 19.30 -1.13
C GLU A 740 24.40 19.85 -0.02
N ASN A 741 24.98 18.97 0.79
CA ASN A 741 25.83 19.34 1.92
C ASN A 741 27.33 19.39 1.64
N ILE A 742 27.81 18.85 0.50
CA ILE A 742 29.25 18.80 0.19
C ILE A 742 29.55 18.87 -1.31
N ALA A 743 30.42 19.79 -1.73
CA ALA A 743 30.89 19.85 -3.10
C ALA A 743 32.09 18.91 -3.32
N SER A 744 32.27 18.40 -4.54
CA SER A 744 33.43 17.57 -4.85
C SER A 744 34.74 18.35 -4.67
N GLY A 745 35.63 17.83 -3.85
CA GLY A 745 36.92 18.41 -3.46
C GLY A 745 36.90 19.06 -2.08
N ASP A 746 35.73 19.20 -1.45
CA ASP A 746 35.59 19.74 -0.10
C ASP A 746 35.66 18.63 0.96
N ARG A 747 35.80 19.05 2.23
CA ARG A 747 36.00 18.16 3.38
C ARG A 747 34.69 17.92 4.13
N LEU A 748 34.37 16.66 4.40
CA LEU A 748 33.17 16.24 5.15
C LEU A 748 33.56 15.59 6.49
N GLU A 749 32.93 16.04 7.57
CA GLU A 749 33.08 15.47 8.92
C GLU A 749 32.45 14.10 9.03
N THR A 750 33.09 13.22 9.82
CA THR A 750 32.44 12.01 10.29
C THR A 750 31.45 12.34 11.41
N LEU A 751 30.32 11.65 11.43
CA LEU A 751 29.23 11.84 12.40
C LEU A 751 29.65 11.58 13.85
N ASP A 752 30.66 10.73 14.05
CA ASP A 752 31.26 10.46 15.37
C ASP A 752 32.24 11.55 15.83
N GLY A 753 32.54 12.53 14.97
CA GLY A 753 33.45 13.64 15.25
C GLY A 753 34.92 13.24 15.40
N GLN A 754 35.30 12.04 14.96
CA GLN A 754 36.68 11.56 15.07
C GLN A 754 37.59 12.09 13.96
N GLY A 755 37.04 12.47 12.82
CA GLY A 755 37.81 13.04 11.73
C GLY A 755 36.96 13.45 10.54
N SER A 756 37.61 13.52 9.38
CA SER A 756 36.98 14.01 8.15
C SER A 756 37.73 13.55 6.91
N PHE A 757 37.05 13.56 5.77
CA PHE A 757 37.62 13.16 4.47
C PHE A 757 37.41 14.24 3.41
N LEU A 758 38.34 14.32 2.45
CA LEU A 758 38.03 14.96 1.17
C LEU A 758 37.10 14.05 0.38
N VAL A 759 36.03 14.63 -0.16
CA VAL A 759 35.01 13.92 -0.92
C VAL A 759 35.17 14.22 -2.41
N HIS A 760 35.38 13.20 -3.24
CA HIS A 760 35.60 13.37 -4.69
C HIS A 760 34.55 12.65 -5.52
N TYR A 761 33.89 13.37 -6.43
CA TYR A 761 32.93 12.81 -7.38
C TYR A 761 32.75 13.67 -8.63
N GLY A 762 32.14 13.09 -9.67
CA GLY A 762 31.79 13.78 -10.91
C GLY A 762 32.99 14.14 -11.80
N ALA A 763 32.75 14.92 -12.85
CA ALA A 763 33.70 15.12 -13.97
C ALA A 763 35.07 15.71 -13.59
N ASN A 764 35.19 16.37 -12.43
CA ASN A 764 36.43 16.97 -11.96
C ASN A 764 37.18 16.11 -10.93
N SER A 765 36.64 14.94 -10.57
CA SER A 765 37.27 14.03 -9.62
C SER A 765 38.62 13.52 -10.16
N PRO A 766 39.70 13.54 -9.37
CA PRO A 766 40.98 12.95 -9.75
C PRO A 766 40.91 11.42 -9.85
N TYR A 767 39.85 10.82 -9.30
CA TYR A 767 39.59 9.38 -9.30
C TYR A 767 38.73 8.92 -10.48
N GLY A 768 38.37 9.79 -11.41
CA GLY A 768 37.50 9.46 -12.54
C GLY A 768 36.08 9.98 -12.34
N ALA A 769 35.36 10.16 -13.45
CA ALA A 769 34.04 10.78 -13.48
C ALA A 769 32.89 9.83 -13.07
N ASP A 770 33.22 8.60 -12.74
CA ASP A 770 32.36 7.45 -12.53
C ASP A 770 32.38 6.93 -11.08
N ARG A 771 33.17 7.56 -10.20
CA ARG A 771 33.39 7.07 -8.82
C ARG A 771 33.16 8.14 -7.76
N LEU A 772 32.61 7.72 -6.63
CA LEU A 772 32.60 8.47 -5.36
C LEU A 772 33.74 7.94 -4.49
N VAL A 773 34.71 8.79 -4.18
CA VAL A 773 35.92 8.41 -3.44
C VAL A 773 36.15 9.35 -2.26
N LEU A 774 36.42 8.76 -1.10
CA LEU A 774 37.00 9.46 0.05
C LEU A 774 38.51 9.37 -0.01
N ASP A 775 39.19 10.46 0.34
CA ASP A 775 40.65 10.54 0.40
C ASP A 775 41.09 11.50 1.51
N ALA A 776 42.38 11.50 1.82
CA ALA A 776 43.04 12.46 2.70
C ALA A 776 42.34 12.59 4.07
N PHE A 777 42.17 11.46 4.76
CA PHE A 777 41.60 11.44 6.11
C PHE A 777 42.38 12.35 7.07
N GLU A 778 41.65 13.10 7.87
CA GLU A 778 42.20 14.03 8.86
C GLU A 778 41.48 13.88 10.19
N ILE A 779 42.24 13.63 11.26
CA ILE A 779 41.73 13.42 12.62
C ILE A 779 41.27 14.76 13.22
N ALA A 780 40.10 14.80 13.87
CA ALA A 780 39.48 16.04 14.36
C ALA A 780 40.36 16.83 15.35
N GLY A 781 41.22 16.15 16.10
CA GLY A 781 42.21 16.78 16.99
C GLY A 781 43.43 17.37 16.27
N LEU A 782 43.81 16.84 15.10
CA LEU A 782 44.97 17.31 14.32
C LEU A 782 44.69 18.54 13.46
N ARG A 783 43.45 19.01 13.39
CA ARG A 783 43.12 20.31 12.76
C ARG A 783 43.83 21.49 13.41
N SER A 784 44.32 21.28 14.64
CA SER A 784 45.12 22.23 15.40
C SER A 784 46.63 22.03 15.25
N ASP A 785 47.06 21.00 14.52
CA ASP A 785 48.45 20.77 14.14
C ASP A 785 48.76 21.61 12.89
N TYR A 786 48.77 22.92 13.07
CA TYR A 786 48.99 23.90 12.01
C TYR A 786 50.36 23.77 11.34
N ASN A 787 51.32 23.09 11.99
CA ASN A 787 52.64 22.87 11.44
C ASN A 787 52.80 21.49 10.74
N GLY A 788 51.83 20.60 10.94
CA GLY A 788 51.70 19.29 10.29
C GLY A 788 52.72 18.25 10.77
N ASP A 789 53.22 18.37 12.01
CA ASP A 789 54.22 17.45 12.58
C ASP A 789 53.62 16.28 13.39
N GLY A 790 52.30 16.15 13.36
CA GLY A 790 51.52 15.09 14.00
C GLY A 790 51.28 15.34 15.49
N LEU A 791 51.63 16.52 16.01
CA LEU A 791 51.45 16.92 17.40
C LEU A 791 50.74 18.28 17.43
N VAL A 792 49.77 18.44 18.33
CA VAL A 792 49.21 19.76 18.64
C VAL A 792 49.97 20.32 19.83
N ASP A 793 50.97 21.14 19.58
CA ASP A 793 51.81 21.72 20.62
C ASP A 793 52.08 23.22 20.43
N ALA A 794 53.11 23.72 21.09
CA ALA A 794 53.43 25.15 21.05
C ALA A 794 53.97 25.60 19.70
N ALA A 795 54.45 24.68 18.84
CA ALA A 795 54.87 24.95 17.48
C ALA A 795 53.67 25.38 16.62
N ASP A 796 52.51 24.76 16.78
CA ASP A 796 51.30 25.13 16.04
C ASP A 796 50.79 26.51 16.41
N TYR A 797 50.85 26.85 17.70
CA TYR A 797 50.56 28.22 18.14
C TYR A 797 51.42 29.26 17.41
N THR A 798 52.69 28.91 17.11
CA THR A 798 53.53 29.84 16.36
C THR A 798 53.10 29.97 14.91
N VAL A 799 52.60 28.91 14.28
CA VAL A 799 52.01 28.99 12.94
C VAL A 799 50.78 29.88 12.96
N TRP A 800 49.79 29.60 13.82
CA TRP A 800 48.58 30.43 13.95
C TRP A 800 48.90 31.90 14.21
N ARG A 801 49.78 32.17 15.17
CA ARG A 801 50.12 33.54 15.54
C ARG A 801 50.78 34.27 14.38
N ASP A 802 51.62 33.59 13.62
CA ASP A 802 52.37 34.20 12.53
C ASP A 802 51.50 34.42 11.27
N SER A 803 50.39 33.70 11.12
CA SER A 803 49.39 33.86 10.06
C SER A 803 48.08 34.52 10.52
N PHE A 804 48.01 35.04 11.73
CA PHE A 804 46.78 35.64 12.29
C PHE A 804 46.30 36.84 11.47
N GLY A 805 45.07 36.77 10.97
CA GLY A 805 44.44 37.75 10.10
C GLY A 805 44.72 37.56 8.61
N ASP A 806 45.46 36.52 8.21
CA ASP A 806 45.64 36.17 6.81
C ASP A 806 44.39 35.39 6.30
N PRO A 807 43.90 35.67 5.08
CA PRO A 807 42.88 34.86 4.44
C PRO A 807 43.50 33.59 3.86
N VAL A 808 42.74 32.49 3.86
CA VAL A 808 43.20 31.23 3.26
C VAL A 808 42.50 30.95 1.93
N SER A 809 43.19 30.22 1.05
CA SER A 809 42.70 29.96 -0.32
C SER A 809 41.70 28.82 -0.38
N ARG A 810 41.71 27.95 0.64
CA ARG A 810 40.80 26.83 0.84
C ARG A 810 40.50 26.74 2.35
N PRO A 811 39.27 26.38 2.74
CA PRO A 811 38.96 26.04 4.12
C PRO A 811 39.97 25.04 4.69
N TYR A 812 40.39 25.24 5.94
CA TYR A 812 41.35 24.40 6.66
C TYR A 812 42.82 24.47 6.18
N ASP A 813 43.16 25.34 5.22
CA ASP A 813 44.56 25.58 4.88
C ASP A 813 45.26 26.37 5.99
N GLY A 814 46.54 26.05 6.27
CA GLY A 814 47.35 26.83 7.21
C GLY A 814 46.85 26.69 8.66
N ALA A 815 46.42 27.80 9.27
CA ALA A 815 45.95 27.81 10.66
C ALA A 815 44.45 28.14 10.80
N ASP A 816 43.66 27.83 9.76
CA ASP A 816 42.20 27.95 9.72
C ASP A 816 41.56 26.69 10.32
N GLY A 817 41.61 26.56 11.66
CA GLY A 817 41.12 25.38 12.37
C GLY A 817 39.60 25.19 12.34
N ASP A 818 38.81 26.25 12.11
CA ASP A 818 37.35 26.16 11.99
C ASP A 818 36.83 26.06 10.54
N GLY A 819 37.68 26.34 9.55
CA GLY A 819 37.38 26.22 8.13
C GLY A 819 36.58 27.37 7.55
N ASN A 820 36.50 28.50 8.24
CA ASN A 820 35.70 29.65 7.81
C ASN A 820 36.41 30.49 6.71
N GLY A 821 37.68 30.17 6.39
CA GLY A 821 38.47 30.87 5.38
C GLY A 821 39.27 32.07 5.90
N GLU A 822 39.20 32.39 7.19
CA GLU A 822 39.93 33.46 7.88
C GLU A 822 40.66 32.91 9.11
N ILE A 823 41.96 33.18 9.24
CA ILE A 823 42.73 32.77 10.42
C ILE A 823 42.51 33.79 11.54
N ASP A 824 41.67 33.47 12.52
CA ASP A 824 41.22 34.38 13.55
C ASP A 824 41.25 33.79 14.98
N GLN A 825 40.50 34.40 15.90
CA GLN A 825 40.49 34.02 17.31
C GLN A 825 39.75 32.71 17.58
N ALA A 826 38.84 32.29 16.69
CA ALA A 826 38.14 31.02 16.74
C ALA A 826 39.11 29.85 16.53
N ASP A 827 40.05 29.98 15.59
CA ASP A 827 41.08 28.96 15.34
C ASP A 827 42.03 28.76 16.52
N TYR A 828 42.38 29.85 17.20
CA TYR A 828 43.13 29.74 18.46
C TYR A 828 42.35 28.99 19.52
N ALA A 829 41.03 29.19 19.62
CA ALA A 829 40.22 28.50 20.61
C ALA A 829 40.18 26.99 20.32
N ILE A 830 40.20 26.61 19.04
CA ILE A 830 40.30 25.21 18.60
C ILE A 830 41.67 24.63 18.97
N TRP A 831 42.77 25.31 18.64
CA TRP A 831 44.12 24.89 19.06
C TRP A 831 44.25 24.74 20.58
N ALA A 832 43.79 25.72 21.34
CA ALA A 832 43.88 25.70 22.80
C ALA A 832 43.06 24.55 23.41
N THR A 833 41.97 24.15 22.76
CA THR A 833 41.13 23.02 23.17
C THR A 833 41.84 21.69 22.90
N ASN A 834 42.59 21.60 21.80
CA ASN A 834 43.25 20.38 21.34
C ASN A 834 44.74 20.26 21.74
N PHE A 835 45.28 21.23 22.50
CA PHE A 835 46.69 21.22 22.92
C PHE A 835 47.08 19.93 23.65
N GLY A 836 48.07 19.22 23.10
CA GLY A 836 48.54 17.91 23.55
C GLY A 836 47.94 16.72 22.80
N ALA A 837 47.08 16.92 21.81
CA ALA A 837 46.64 15.87 20.90
C ALA A 837 47.78 15.42 19.97
N SER A 838 47.76 14.16 19.53
CA SER A 838 48.77 13.60 18.63
C SER A 838 48.18 12.54 17.71
N ALA A 839 48.69 12.42 16.47
CA ALA A 839 48.28 11.42 15.49
C ALA A 839 48.57 9.98 15.92
N ASP A 840 49.58 9.80 16.78
CA ASP A 840 50.02 8.51 17.30
C ASP A 840 49.28 8.16 18.60
N SER A 841 48.11 7.55 18.48
CA SER A 841 47.65 6.57 19.48
C SER A 841 47.57 5.20 18.82
N ASP A 842 48.73 4.59 18.57
CA ASP A 842 48.83 3.14 18.44
C ASP A 842 48.39 2.54 19.80
N PRO A 843 47.22 1.89 19.92
CA PRO A 843 46.94 1.12 21.10
C PRO A 843 47.89 -0.05 21.03
N ALA A 844 49.02 0.04 21.74
CA ALA A 844 49.98 -1.04 21.88
C ALA A 844 49.21 -2.35 21.98
N HIS A 845 49.23 -3.13 20.88
CA HIS A 845 48.48 -4.37 20.79
C HIS A 845 48.78 -5.14 22.07
N ALA A 846 47.79 -5.25 22.96
CA ALA A 846 47.82 -6.26 23.98
C ALA A 846 47.78 -7.57 23.21
N VAL A 847 48.96 -8.13 22.94
CA VAL A 847 49.11 -9.48 22.42
C VAL A 847 48.20 -10.35 23.26
N PRO A 848 47.18 -11.03 22.66
CA PRO A 848 46.34 -11.92 23.42
C PRO A 848 47.26 -12.92 24.12
N GLU A 849 47.32 -12.90 25.45
CA GLU A 849 47.97 -13.99 26.15
C GLU A 849 47.28 -15.27 25.69
N PRO A 850 48.01 -16.25 25.13
CA PRO A 850 47.40 -17.51 24.75
C PRO A 850 46.81 -18.10 26.02
N SER A 851 45.47 -18.08 26.11
CA SER A 851 44.65 -18.65 27.16
C SER A 851 45.45 -19.56 28.12
N ALA A 852 45.97 -18.96 29.19
CA ALA A 852 46.74 -19.67 30.21
C ALA A 852 45.93 -20.82 30.85
N LEU A 853 44.61 -20.83 30.65
CA LEU A 853 43.67 -21.90 30.98
C LEU A 853 43.79 -23.13 30.06
N VAL A 854 44.08 -22.99 28.76
CA VAL A 854 44.22 -24.12 27.83
C VAL A 854 45.58 -24.79 27.98
N VAL A 855 46.65 -24.03 28.22
CA VAL A 855 47.97 -24.58 28.56
C VAL A 855 47.98 -25.15 30.00
N GLY A 856 47.26 -24.53 30.94
CA GLY A 856 47.09 -25.04 32.31
C GLY A 856 46.34 -26.36 32.38
N VAL A 857 45.25 -26.51 31.62
CA VAL A 857 44.46 -27.76 31.56
C VAL A 857 45.22 -28.85 30.78
N ALA A 858 45.94 -28.50 29.71
CA ALA A 858 46.79 -29.44 28.98
C ALA A 858 47.99 -29.94 29.81
N MET A 859 48.60 -29.10 30.66
CA MET A 859 49.67 -29.52 31.59
C MET A 859 49.14 -30.36 32.76
N LEU A 860 47.94 -30.08 33.28
CA LEU A 860 47.30 -30.90 34.34
C LEU A 860 46.87 -32.28 33.83
N LEU A 861 46.43 -32.40 32.58
CA LEU A 861 46.12 -33.69 31.95
C LEU A 861 47.40 -34.47 31.57
N ALA A 862 48.49 -33.80 31.19
CA ALA A 862 49.77 -34.45 30.92
C ALA A 862 50.49 -34.95 32.21
N LEU A 863 50.22 -34.34 33.36
CA LEU A 863 50.77 -34.78 34.66
C LEU A 863 50.05 -36.00 35.25
N GLN A 864 48.81 -36.32 34.84
CA GLN A 864 48.10 -37.51 35.31
C GLN A 864 48.41 -38.79 34.53
N VAL A 865 49.03 -38.70 33.34
CA VAL A 865 49.44 -39.89 32.56
C VAL A 865 50.79 -40.46 33.00
N LYS A 866 51.55 -39.75 33.85
CA LYS A 866 52.89 -40.18 34.32
C LYS A 866 52.93 -40.76 35.74
N GLN A 867 51.77 -40.97 36.39
CA GLN A 867 51.65 -41.71 37.66
C GLN A 867 50.66 -42.87 37.58
N ARG A 868 50.94 -43.81 36.67
CA ARG A 868 50.61 -45.23 36.82
C ARG A 868 51.79 -46.08 36.40
#